data_AF-A0A507D0R5-F1
#
_entry.id   AF-A0A507D0R5-F1
#
_cell.length_a   1.000
_cell.length_b   1.000
_cell.length_c   1.000
_cell.angle_alpha   90.00
_cell.angle_beta   90.00
_cell.angle_gamma   90.00
#
_symmetry.space_group_name_H-M   'P 1'
#
loop_
_entity.id
_entity.type
_entity.pdbx_description
1 polymer ?
#
loop_
_entity_poly.entity_id
_entity_poly.type
_entity_poly.pdbx_seq_one_letter_code
_entity_poly.pdbx_strand_id
1 'polypeptide(L)'
;MVQASMNVLVLGSGGREHALALALAAAPSVGKVYVSPGNGGTACAGAKITNVSLKIPAADFSALKPFVDEHDVGLLVPGPEDPLVNGVAEAARKMGVPCFGPSSKAARIEGSKAWSKDFMKRHHIPTAAYENFSSYGDAVAFVTSFQGDLVIKASGLAAGKGVMLPDSKDEAIKTLKEIMLDKIFGDAGTQVVIEERLSGEEVSLLALTDGYTVTPLPPCQDHKRVFEGDKGPNTGGMGAYAPAPIMTPKLLADAKQTILQPAVDGMRKEGFPFVGCLYAGLMLTKDGLRVIEFNARFGDPETQVIMPLLSEDTDLAQVFLACAEGRLDSVRVKFAQDSYAATIVLASEGYPGCYPKGRAITLQNNNPSGVFVYHAGTTYEGKNLVTSGGRVIAVSAVGKTLKEALDASYASLKTIDFDGMQYRRDIGYRALAHVSSKTANGSATYEQAGVSIDAGNLLVEKIKSVVKSTRRVGADADIGGFGGVFDLKGAGFSDPVLVSGTDGVGTKLKVAQAIGKHDTIGIDLVAMSVNDVIVQGAEPLFFLDYYACSNLQVEVCKDVVTGIAQACIESGCALIGGETAEMPGLYQPGDYDLAGFVVAAVERDQLLPKFDAIAPGDALLGIPSSGVHSNGFSLVRYLVEKSGLEYTSPSPFDTPTKKKGTVSIGEAFLEPTRLYVKPLLPIVKQALIKSMAHITGGGFTDNVPRALPKHLGVVIDAAKIPLLPVFKWMKAQGNIADEEMARTFNCGIGMVLVVSPSAVSLVKSMLDSAGETVYEIGTVVGLDANAGDPVQMLNMDAWSH
;
A
#
# COMPACT_ATOMS: atom_id res chain seq x y z
N MET A 1 8.32 26.78 15.97
CA MET A 1 7.84 26.74 17.36
C MET A 1 8.38 25.46 17.97
N VAL A 2 9.13 25.54 19.08
CA VAL A 2 9.61 24.34 19.79
C VAL A 2 8.36 23.66 20.34
N GLN A 3 7.99 22.51 19.78
CA GLN A 3 6.88 21.70 20.26
C GLN A 3 7.18 21.32 21.71
N ALA A 4 6.28 21.60 22.65
CA ALA A 4 6.50 21.29 24.06
C ALA A 4 6.74 19.77 24.20
N SER A 5 7.83 19.39 24.88
CA SER A 5 8.21 18.00 25.06
C SER A 5 7.30 17.32 26.08
N MET A 6 6.69 16.19 25.71
CA MET A 6 5.75 15.43 26.53
C MET A 6 6.45 14.54 27.55
N ASN A 7 5.90 14.42 28.76
CA ASN A 7 6.32 13.41 29.73
C ASN A 7 5.44 12.15 29.62
N VAL A 8 6.07 10.98 29.68
CA VAL A 8 5.40 9.68 29.52
C VAL A 8 5.53 8.87 30.80
N LEU A 9 4.45 8.25 31.28
CA LEU A 9 4.47 7.29 32.38
C LEU A 9 4.24 5.87 31.85
N VAL A 10 5.25 5.01 31.99
CA VAL A 10 5.20 3.59 31.67
C VAL A 10 4.91 2.79 32.94
N LEU A 11 3.90 1.92 32.93
CA LEU A 11 3.60 1.02 34.05
C LEU A 11 4.17 -0.37 33.78
N GLY A 12 4.95 -0.90 34.71
CA GLY A 12 5.54 -2.24 34.67
C GLY A 12 7.02 -2.25 35.07
N SER A 13 7.65 -3.40 34.91
CA SER A 13 9.00 -3.69 35.44
C SER A 13 9.76 -4.77 34.66
N GLY A 14 9.22 -5.26 33.55
CA GLY A 14 9.82 -6.30 32.72
C GLY A 14 10.78 -5.77 31.65
N GLY A 15 11.25 -6.69 30.81
CA GLY A 15 12.12 -6.37 29.67
C GLY A 15 11.38 -5.60 28.58
N ARG A 16 10.10 -5.91 28.40
CA ARG A 16 9.20 -5.13 27.53
C ARG A 16 9.12 -3.67 27.93
N GLU A 17 8.89 -3.37 29.21
CA GLU A 17 8.81 -1.98 29.67
C GLU A 17 10.14 -1.25 29.54
N HIS A 18 11.26 -1.95 29.73
CA HIS A 18 12.57 -1.37 29.47
C HIS A 18 12.78 -1.05 27.98
N ALA A 19 12.39 -1.95 27.07
CA ALA A 19 12.45 -1.70 25.63
C ALA A 19 11.56 -0.52 25.19
N LEU A 20 10.33 -0.45 25.71
CA LEU A 20 9.44 0.69 25.48
C LEU A 20 10.01 1.99 26.04
N ALA A 21 10.55 1.98 27.27
CA ALA A 21 11.11 3.17 27.89
C ALA A 21 12.30 3.73 27.10
N LEU A 22 13.17 2.86 26.58
CA LEU A 22 14.29 3.26 25.72
C LEU A 22 13.81 3.84 24.39
N ALA A 23 12.85 3.19 23.72
CA ALA A 23 12.29 3.67 22.46
C ALA A 23 11.55 5.02 22.62
N LEU A 24 10.80 5.19 23.71
CA LEU A 24 10.13 6.45 24.05
C LEU A 24 11.13 7.55 24.40
N ALA A 25 12.21 7.24 25.13
CA ALA A 25 13.24 8.23 25.45
C ALA A 25 14.01 8.72 24.20
N ALA A 26 14.16 7.85 23.20
CA ALA A 26 14.75 8.21 21.91
C ALA A 26 13.85 9.13 21.07
N ALA A 27 12.53 9.14 21.30
CA ALA A 27 11.59 9.96 20.56
C ALA A 27 11.85 11.48 20.78
N PRO A 28 11.93 12.29 19.70
CA PRO A 28 12.18 13.73 19.81
C PRO A 28 11.10 14.49 20.59
N SER A 29 9.84 14.04 20.54
CA SER A 29 8.73 14.66 21.25
C SER A 29 8.72 14.39 22.76
N VAL A 30 9.59 13.54 23.29
CA VAL A 30 9.60 13.13 24.71
C VAL A 30 10.66 13.88 25.51
N GLY A 31 10.20 14.50 26.60
CA GLY A 31 11.05 15.15 27.60
C GLY A 31 11.58 14.14 28.62
N LYS A 32 10.67 13.47 29.34
CA LYS A 32 11.00 12.50 30.37
C LYS A 32 10.09 11.26 30.33
N VAL A 33 10.66 10.10 30.63
CA VAL A 33 9.97 8.81 30.74
C VAL A 33 10.05 8.35 32.18
N TYR A 34 8.93 8.32 32.87
CA TYR A 34 8.79 7.73 34.19
C TYR A 34 8.39 6.27 34.08
N VAL A 35 9.01 5.38 34.85
CA VAL A 35 8.68 3.95 34.86
C VAL A 35 8.29 3.51 36.26
N SER A 36 7.11 2.89 36.42
CA SER A 36 6.59 2.47 37.73
C SER A 36 6.26 0.98 37.79
N PRO A 37 6.91 0.19 38.66
CA PRO A 37 8.04 0.56 39.52
C PRO A 37 9.39 0.61 38.78
N GLY A 38 9.45 0.12 37.53
CA GLY A 38 10.71 -0.08 36.82
C GLY A 38 11.54 -1.24 37.38
N ASN A 39 12.80 -1.30 36.99
CA ASN A 39 13.76 -2.33 37.35
C ASN A 39 15.20 -1.79 37.36
N GLY A 40 16.18 -2.65 37.64
CA GLY A 40 17.60 -2.26 37.70
C GLY A 40 18.14 -1.59 36.43
N GLY A 41 17.66 -1.97 35.24
CA GLY A 41 18.13 -1.37 33.98
C GLY A 41 17.54 -0.01 33.71
N THR A 42 16.23 0.13 33.89
CA THR A 42 15.52 1.42 33.74
C THR A 42 15.98 2.48 34.75
N ALA A 43 16.51 2.06 35.90
CA ALA A 43 17.13 2.97 36.88
C ALA A 43 18.40 3.67 36.37
N CYS A 44 19.07 3.11 35.36
CA CYS A 44 20.33 3.65 34.80
C CYS A 44 20.29 3.85 33.26
N ALA A 45 19.11 3.81 32.64
CA ALA A 45 18.92 3.81 31.19
C ALA A 45 19.09 5.19 30.49
N GLY A 46 19.72 6.16 31.15
CA GLY A 46 20.04 7.48 30.60
C GLY A 46 19.27 8.65 31.23
N ALA A 47 19.56 9.87 30.76
CA ALA A 47 19.11 11.11 31.41
C ALA A 47 17.59 11.35 31.37
N LYS A 48 16.88 10.75 30.41
CA LYS A 48 15.43 10.92 30.24
C LYS A 48 14.59 9.88 30.99
N ILE A 49 15.16 8.79 31.47
CA ILE A 49 14.39 7.70 32.10
C ILE A 49 14.54 7.79 33.62
N THR A 50 13.44 7.62 34.35
CA THR A 50 13.46 7.67 35.82
C THR A 50 12.46 6.67 36.39
N ASN A 51 12.95 5.78 37.26
CA ASN A 51 12.06 4.89 38.02
C ASN A 51 11.35 5.66 39.13
N VAL A 52 10.06 5.36 39.32
CA VAL A 52 9.23 5.95 40.38
C VAL A 52 8.48 4.84 41.11
N SER A 53 8.36 4.97 42.43
CA SER A 53 7.69 3.97 43.26
C SER A 53 6.26 4.42 43.59
N LEU A 54 5.35 4.25 42.63
CA LEU A 54 3.94 4.57 42.84
C LEU A 54 3.24 3.41 43.56
N LYS A 55 2.61 3.72 44.69
CA LYS A 55 1.75 2.77 45.40
C LYS A 55 0.37 2.80 44.75
N ILE A 56 0.11 1.86 43.86
CA ILE A 56 -1.17 1.69 43.18
C ILE A 56 -1.90 0.55 43.89
N PRO A 57 -2.92 0.82 44.73
CA PRO A 57 -3.76 -0.25 45.28
C PRO A 57 -4.40 -1.04 44.14
N ALA A 58 -4.64 -2.34 44.36
CA ALA A 58 -5.23 -3.19 43.32
C ALA A 58 -6.52 -2.58 42.78
N ALA A 59 -6.55 -2.33 41.46
CA ALA A 59 -7.65 -1.69 40.73
C ALA A 59 -8.02 -0.25 41.12
N ASP A 60 -7.23 0.45 41.94
CA ASP A 60 -7.42 1.88 42.22
C ASP A 60 -6.31 2.74 41.60
N PHE A 61 -6.52 3.09 40.32
CA PHE A 61 -5.60 3.95 39.57
C PHE A 61 -5.80 5.44 39.84
N SER A 62 -6.75 5.84 40.70
CA SER A 62 -6.91 7.26 41.07
C SER A 62 -5.69 7.79 41.82
N ALA A 63 -4.95 6.90 42.49
CA ALA A 63 -3.67 7.18 43.14
C ALA A 63 -2.58 7.70 42.19
N LEU A 64 -2.76 7.55 40.86
CA LEU A 64 -1.84 8.11 39.87
C LEU A 64 -2.00 9.62 39.69
N LYS A 65 -3.17 10.20 40.01
CA LYS A 65 -3.50 11.59 39.69
C LYS A 65 -2.50 12.61 40.27
N PRO A 66 -2.10 12.55 41.55
CA PRO A 66 -1.14 13.50 42.09
C PRO A 66 0.18 13.50 41.32
N PHE A 67 0.68 12.31 40.95
CA PHE A 67 1.91 12.17 40.19
C PHE A 67 1.77 12.68 38.75
N VAL A 68 0.64 12.38 38.11
CA VAL A 68 0.29 12.87 36.78
C VAL A 68 0.28 14.40 36.74
N ASP A 69 -0.37 15.05 37.71
CA ASP A 69 -0.48 16.50 37.79
C ASP A 69 0.87 17.15 38.14
N GLU A 70 1.62 16.58 39.10
CA GLU A 70 2.92 17.10 39.54
C GLU A 70 3.99 17.06 38.43
N HIS A 71 3.97 16.03 37.58
CA HIS A 71 4.98 15.82 36.55
C HIS A 71 4.49 16.08 35.13
N ASP A 72 3.29 16.67 34.95
CA ASP A 72 2.71 17.00 33.65
C ASP A 72 2.76 15.82 32.67
N VAL A 73 2.27 14.66 33.11
CA VAL A 73 2.28 13.43 32.31
C VAL A 73 1.26 13.56 31.17
N GLY A 74 1.75 13.63 29.93
CA GLY A 74 0.91 13.76 28.74
C GLY A 74 0.54 12.43 28.08
N LEU A 75 1.14 11.30 28.49
CA LEU A 75 0.80 9.98 27.98
C LEU A 75 1.05 8.88 29.02
N LEU A 76 0.06 8.01 29.22
CA LEU A 76 0.16 6.81 30.04
C LEU A 76 0.30 5.56 29.15
N VAL A 77 1.26 4.69 29.46
CA VAL A 77 1.56 3.47 28.70
C VAL A 77 1.61 2.25 29.65
N PRO A 78 0.50 1.53 29.83
CA PRO A 78 0.49 0.28 30.58
C PRO A 78 1.21 -0.83 29.80
N GLY A 79 2.29 -1.38 30.37
CA GLY A 79 3.02 -2.50 29.78
C GLY A 79 2.34 -3.86 30.00
N PRO A 80 2.05 -4.28 31.25
CA PRO A 80 1.39 -5.54 31.54
C PRO A 80 -0.13 -5.48 31.37
N GLU A 81 -0.73 -6.66 31.28
CA GLU A 81 -2.15 -6.92 31.11
C GLU A 81 -2.97 -6.57 32.35
N ASP A 82 -2.42 -6.78 33.56
CA ASP A 82 -3.14 -6.59 34.82
C ASP A 82 -3.72 -5.17 34.97
N PRO A 83 -2.98 -4.07 34.74
CA PRO A 83 -3.56 -2.73 34.76
C PRO A 83 -4.68 -2.50 33.75
N LEU A 84 -4.58 -3.11 32.57
CA LEU A 84 -5.56 -2.96 31.49
C LEU A 84 -6.88 -3.62 31.87
N VAL A 85 -6.84 -4.87 32.35
CA VAL A 85 -8.03 -5.60 32.80
C VAL A 85 -8.68 -4.91 34.01
N ASN A 86 -7.89 -4.27 34.86
CA ASN A 86 -8.38 -3.53 36.03
C ASN A 86 -8.81 -2.07 35.74
N GLY A 87 -8.81 -1.63 34.47
CA GLY A 87 -9.43 -0.36 34.07
C GLY A 87 -8.54 0.88 34.20
N VAL A 88 -7.22 0.74 34.02
CA VAL A 88 -6.29 1.88 34.02
C VAL A 88 -6.61 2.92 32.93
N ALA A 89 -7.08 2.50 31.76
CA ALA A 89 -7.41 3.40 30.65
C ALA A 89 -8.62 4.30 30.99
N GLU A 90 -9.63 3.75 31.65
CA GLU A 90 -10.78 4.50 32.16
C GLU A 90 -10.36 5.50 33.23
N ALA A 91 -9.44 5.12 34.12
CA ALA A 91 -8.89 6.02 35.13
C ALA A 91 -8.08 7.16 34.49
N ALA A 92 -7.22 6.87 33.50
CA ALA A 92 -6.47 7.87 32.76
C ALA A 92 -7.38 8.91 32.10
N ARG A 93 -8.47 8.46 31.46
CA ARG A 93 -9.48 9.34 30.88
C ARG A 93 -10.11 10.26 31.92
N LYS A 94 -10.44 9.76 33.11
CA LYS A 94 -10.96 10.58 34.22
C LYS A 94 -9.93 11.60 34.73
N MET A 95 -8.64 11.28 34.64
CA MET A 95 -7.54 12.19 34.99
C MET A 95 -7.24 13.22 33.89
N GLY A 96 -7.81 13.06 32.68
CA GLY A 96 -7.54 13.94 31.55
C GLY A 96 -6.26 13.60 30.78
N VAL A 97 -5.71 12.40 30.95
CA VAL A 97 -4.46 11.95 30.30
C VAL A 97 -4.75 10.88 29.25
N PRO A 98 -4.23 11.04 28.00
CA PRO A 98 -4.23 10.00 26.99
C PRO A 98 -3.59 8.70 27.48
N CYS A 99 -4.20 7.56 27.18
CA CYS A 99 -3.69 6.24 27.54
C CYS A 99 -3.54 5.35 26.30
N PHE A 100 -2.32 4.88 26.04
CA PHE A 100 -2.06 3.86 25.05
C PHE A 100 -2.36 2.48 25.64
N GLY A 101 -3.63 2.09 25.63
CA GLY A 101 -4.06 0.80 26.12
C GLY A 101 -5.58 0.64 26.08
N PRO A 102 -6.09 -0.60 25.94
CA PRO A 102 -7.51 -0.84 25.78
C PRO A 102 -8.27 -0.55 27.09
N SER A 103 -9.56 -0.25 26.96
CA SER A 103 -10.47 -0.26 28.12
C SER A 103 -10.53 -1.64 28.76
N SER A 104 -10.91 -1.74 30.03
CA SER A 104 -11.12 -3.02 30.72
C SER A 104 -12.05 -3.97 29.95
N LYS A 105 -13.08 -3.42 29.28
CA LYS A 105 -14.01 -4.19 28.43
C LYS A 105 -13.31 -4.80 27.22
N ALA A 106 -12.46 -4.03 26.54
CA ALA A 106 -11.70 -4.51 25.38
C ALA A 106 -10.54 -5.44 25.80
N ALA A 107 -9.91 -5.17 26.94
CA ALA A 107 -8.86 -6.00 27.54
C ALA A 107 -9.35 -7.40 27.93
N ARG A 108 -10.66 -7.63 28.02
CA ARG A 108 -11.27 -8.95 28.19
C ARG A 108 -10.85 -9.94 27.10
N ILE A 109 -10.42 -9.47 25.93
CA ILE A 109 -9.89 -10.34 24.87
C ILE A 109 -8.66 -11.15 25.32
N GLU A 110 -7.85 -10.62 26.24
CA GLU A 110 -6.80 -11.37 26.94
C GLU A 110 -7.30 -11.93 28.29
N GLY A 111 -8.08 -11.13 29.03
CA GLY A 111 -8.52 -11.46 30.39
C GLY A 111 -9.46 -12.66 30.51
N SER A 112 -10.13 -13.08 29.42
CA SER A 112 -10.99 -14.26 29.38
C SER A 112 -10.87 -15.01 28.05
N LYS A 113 -10.18 -16.15 28.05
CA LYS A 113 -10.01 -17.00 26.85
C LYS A 113 -11.35 -17.52 26.32
N ALA A 114 -12.27 -17.90 27.22
CA ALA A 114 -13.60 -18.36 26.83
C ALA A 114 -14.36 -17.26 26.08
N TRP A 115 -14.33 -16.03 26.60
CA TRP A 115 -14.95 -14.89 25.93
C TRP A 115 -14.25 -14.55 24.61
N SER A 116 -12.92 -14.58 24.55
CA SER A 116 -12.16 -14.34 23.32
C SER A 116 -12.52 -15.34 22.22
N LYS A 117 -12.73 -16.61 22.57
CA LYS A 117 -13.16 -17.64 21.63
C LYS A 117 -14.57 -17.39 21.12
N ASP A 118 -15.51 -17.07 22.00
CA ASP A 118 -16.88 -16.70 21.61
C ASP A 118 -16.90 -15.44 20.75
N PHE A 119 -16.04 -14.46 21.05
CA PHE A 119 -15.86 -13.27 20.24
C PHE A 119 -15.37 -13.62 18.83
N MET A 120 -14.32 -14.43 18.71
CA MET A 120 -13.81 -14.87 17.40
C MET A 120 -14.88 -15.62 16.59
N LYS A 121 -15.65 -16.50 17.24
CA LYS A 121 -16.77 -17.22 16.59
C LYS A 121 -17.83 -16.26 16.06
N ARG A 122 -18.25 -15.25 16.84
CA ARG A 122 -19.27 -14.26 16.43
C ARG A 122 -18.82 -13.36 15.28
N HIS A 123 -17.51 -13.09 15.17
CA HIS A 123 -16.93 -12.22 14.14
C HIS A 123 -16.21 -12.98 13.02
N HIS A 124 -16.41 -14.30 12.94
CA HIS A 124 -15.83 -15.16 11.90
C HIS A 124 -14.30 -15.10 11.81
N ILE A 125 -13.62 -14.88 12.93
CA ILE A 125 -12.15 -14.87 13.02
C ILE A 125 -11.66 -16.32 13.11
N PRO A 126 -10.73 -16.75 12.22
CA PRO A 126 -10.30 -18.14 12.17
C PRO A 126 -9.51 -18.51 13.44
N THR A 127 -10.01 -19.48 14.19
CA THR A 127 -9.38 -20.02 15.41
C THR A 127 -9.56 -21.54 15.48
N ALA A 128 -8.90 -22.19 16.44
CA ALA A 128 -9.10 -23.60 16.75
C ALA A 128 -10.55 -23.87 17.19
N ALA A 129 -11.16 -24.95 16.67
CA ALA A 129 -12.43 -25.46 17.15
C ALA A 129 -12.38 -25.65 18.67
N TYR A 130 -13.44 -25.21 19.36
CA TYR A 130 -13.45 -25.15 20.83
C TYR A 130 -14.86 -25.29 21.40
N GLU A 131 -14.92 -25.65 22.67
CA GLU A 131 -16.11 -25.51 23.51
C GLU A 131 -15.71 -25.00 24.92
N ASN A 132 -16.63 -24.25 25.55
CA ASN A 132 -16.42 -23.61 26.86
C ASN A 132 -17.21 -24.36 27.95
N PHE A 133 -16.57 -24.66 29.08
CA PHE A 133 -17.20 -25.41 30.18
C PHE A 133 -17.05 -24.74 31.53
N SER A 134 -18.15 -24.68 32.28
CA SER A 134 -18.19 -24.26 33.69
C SER A 134 -18.53 -25.42 34.64
N SER A 135 -18.83 -26.59 34.10
CA SER A 135 -19.17 -27.82 34.83
C SER A 135 -18.11 -28.87 34.55
N TYR A 136 -17.53 -29.43 35.61
CA TYR A 136 -16.54 -30.51 35.49
C TYR A 136 -17.13 -31.74 34.79
N GLY A 137 -18.38 -32.10 35.09
CA GLY A 137 -19.04 -33.27 34.47
C GLY A 137 -19.19 -33.11 32.96
N ASP A 138 -19.61 -31.93 32.50
CA ASP A 138 -19.80 -31.65 31.07
C ASP A 138 -18.46 -31.60 30.33
N ALA A 139 -17.43 -31.02 30.96
CA ALA A 139 -16.07 -30.99 30.41
C ALA A 139 -15.51 -32.41 30.21
N VAL A 140 -15.71 -33.30 31.20
CA VAL A 140 -15.29 -34.72 31.11
C VAL A 140 -16.07 -35.47 30.03
N ALA A 141 -17.38 -35.23 29.91
CA ALA A 141 -18.19 -35.84 28.85
C ALA A 141 -17.71 -35.40 27.46
N PHE A 142 -17.36 -34.13 27.28
CA PHE A 142 -16.78 -33.62 26.03
C PHE A 142 -15.44 -34.26 25.72
N VAL A 143 -14.48 -34.27 26.66
CA VAL A 143 -13.17 -34.94 26.47
C VAL A 143 -13.33 -36.42 26.10
N THR A 144 -14.28 -37.10 26.72
CA THR A 144 -14.53 -38.53 26.48
C THR A 144 -15.04 -38.78 25.05
N SER A 145 -15.90 -37.90 24.53
CA SER A 145 -16.49 -38.01 23.18
C SER A 145 -15.62 -37.44 22.06
N PHE A 146 -14.73 -36.50 22.37
CA PHE A 146 -13.86 -35.85 21.40
C PHE A 146 -12.92 -36.85 20.69
N GLN A 147 -12.70 -36.61 19.40
CA GLN A 147 -11.82 -37.42 18.54
C GLN A 147 -10.62 -36.57 18.12
N GLY A 148 -9.41 -37.00 18.51
CA GLY A 148 -8.16 -36.28 18.24
C GLY A 148 -7.53 -35.68 19.50
N ASP A 149 -6.45 -34.94 19.28
CA ASP A 149 -5.70 -34.28 20.35
C ASP A 149 -6.35 -32.96 20.75
N LEU A 150 -6.31 -32.66 22.05
CA LEU A 150 -6.96 -31.47 22.61
C LEU A 150 -6.01 -30.64 23.46
N VAL A 151 -6.39 -29.39 23.68
CA VAL A 151 -5.72 -28.45 24.57
C VAL A 151 -6.73 -27.99 25.62
N ILE A 152 -6.33 -28.01 26.89
CA ILE A 152 -7.15 -27.47 27.99
C ILE A 152 -6.55 -26.14 28.41
N LYS A 153 -7.36 -25.08 28.39
CA LYS A 153 -6.94 -23.75 28.85
C LYS A 153 -7.85 -23.23 29.96
N ALA A 154 -7.24 -22.73 31.04
CA ALA A 154 -7.96 -21.93 32.04
C ALA A 154 -8.42 -20.61 31.40
N SER A 155 -9.66 -20.19 31.67
CA SER A 155 -10.26 -19.01 31.03
C SER A 155 -9.63 -17.71 31.53
N GLY A 156 -9.38 -17.58 32.83
CA GLY A 156 -8.81 -16.34 33.40
C GLY A 156 -7.30 -16.19 33.23
N LEU A 157 -6.76 -15.07 33.73
CA LEU A 157 -5.33 -14.78 33.74
C LEU A 157 -4.58 -15.76 34.64
N ALA A 158 -3.80 -16.65 34.02
CA ALA A 158 -2.98 -17.65 34.70
C ALA A 158 -1.47 -17.44 34.44
N ALA A 159 -1.05 -16.21 34.15
CA ALA A 159 0.34 -15.82 33.85
C ALA A 159 1.06 -16.75 32.85
N GLY A 160 0.35 -17.14 31.77
CA GLY A 160 0.87 -18.05 30.74
C GLY A 160 1.00 -19.53 31.14
N LYS A 161 0.68 -19.91 32.39
CA LYS A 161 0.79 -21.30 32.89
C LYS A 161 -0.49 -22.11 32.73
N GLY A 162 -1.62 -21.47 32.46
CA GLY A 162 -2.94 -22.10 32.36
C GLY A 162 -3.23 -22.77 31.01
N VAL A 163 -2.23 -23.31 30.31
CA VAL A 163 -2.39 -24.04 29.04
C VAL A 163 -1.75 -25.42 29.20
N MET A 164 -2.57 -26.46 29.05
CA MET A 164 -2.19 -27.85 29.28
C MET A 164 -2.41 -28.66 27.99
N LEU A 165 -1.40 -29.47 27.64
CA LEU A 165 -1.37 -30.30 26.44
C LEU A 165 -1.36 -31.78 26.87
N PRO A 166 -2.50 -32.35 27.27
CA PRO A 166 -2.56 -33.75 27.68
C PRO A 166 -2.29 -34.67 26.49
N ASP A 167 -1.51 -35.73 26.69
CA ASP A 167 -1.20 -36.75 25.68
C ASP A 167 -2.21 -37.91 25.71
N SER A 168 -3.15 -37.91 26.66
CA SER A 168 -4.23 -38.90 26.75
C SER A 168 -5.51 -38.35 27.35
N LYS A 169 -6.64 -39.04 27.13
CA LYS A 169 -7.94 -38.68 27.73
C LYS A 169 -7.91 -38.73 29.25
N ASP A 170 -7.20 -39.70 29.84
CA ASP A 170 -7.08 -39.82 31.30
C ASP A 170 -6.29 -38.65 31.89
N GLU A 171 -5.21 -38.23 31.23
CA GLU A 171 -4.45 -37.04 31.60
C GLU A 171 -5.28 -35.76 31.45
N ALA A 172 -6.08 -35.66 30.39
CA ALA A 172 -7.00 -34.54 30.18
C ALA A 172 -8.03 -34.44 31.32
N ILE A 173 -8.65 -35.57 31.71
CA ILE A 173 -9.61 -35.62 32.82
C ILE A 173 -8.93 -35.24 34.15
N LYS A 174 -7.71 -35.75 34.40
CA LYS A 174 -6.93 -35.37 35.57
C LYS A 174 -6.64 -33.87 35.60
N THR A 175 -6.24 -33.31 34.47
CA THR A 175 -5.98 -31.87 34.30
C THR A 175 -7.25 -31.04 34.57
N LEU A 176 -8.41 -31.47 34.07
CA LEU A 176 -9.69 -30.80 34.35
C LEU A 176 -10.00 -30.79 35.86
N LYS A 177 -9.72 -31.89 36.56
CA LYS A 177 -9.90 -31.97 38.01
C LYS A 177 -8.98 -30.98 38.73
N GLU A 178 -7.70 -30.95 38.38
CA GLU A 178 -6.72 -30.04 38.98
C GLU A 178 -7.13 -28.57 38.79
N ILE A 179 -7.63 -28.21 37.59
CA ILE A 179 -8.05 -26.84 37.28
C ILE A 179 -9.37 -26.46 37.94
N MET A 180 -10.42 -27.28 37.78
CA MET A 180 -11.80 -26.91 38.12
C MET A 180 -12.20 -27.27 39.55
N LEU A 181 -11.64 -28.35 40.12
CA LEU A 181 -11.98 -28.83 41.46
C LEU A 181 -10.89 -28.47 42.47
N ASP A 182 -9.62 -28.74 42.15
CA ASP A 182 -8.50 -28.47 43.06
C ASP A 182 -8.05 -26.99 42.99
N LYS A 183 -8.60 -26.22 42.03
CA LYS A 183 -8.43 -24.77 41.87
C LYS A 183 -6.96 -24.32 41.86
N ILE A 184 -6.09 -25.03 41.15
CA ILE A 184 -4.66 -24.71 41.06
C ILE A 184 -4.36 -23.31 40.51
N PHE A 185 -5.32 -22.71 39.77
CA PHE A 185 -5.25 -21.35 39.23
C PHE A 185 -6.25 -20.39 39.90
N GLY A 186 -6.80 -20.73 41.07
CA GLY A 186 -7.82 -19.94 41.75
C GLY A 186 -9.05 -19.72 40.86
N ASP A 187 -9.59 -18.50 40.87
CA ASP A 187 -10.82 -18.16 40.13
C ASP A 187 -10.64 -18.23 38.60
N ALA A 188 -9.40 -18.15 38.10
CA ALA A 188 -9.10 -18.28 36.66
C ALA A 188 -9.46 -19.67 36.10
N GLY A 189 -9.54 -20.69 36.96
CA GLY A 189 -9.90 -22.07 36.63
C GLY A 189 -11.40 -22.40 36.72
N THR A 190 -12.26 -21.43 37.10
CA THR A 190 -13.72 -21.65 37.25
C THR A 190 -14.40 -22.02 35.93
N GLN A 191 -13.83 -21.55 34.82
CA GLN A 191 -14.24 -21.89 33.47
C GLN A 191 -13.02 -22.34 32.68
N VAL A 192 -13.19 -23.38 31.86
CA VAL A 192 -12.15 -23.92 30.98
C VAL A 192 -12.58 -23.86 29.52
N VAL A 193 -11.61 -23.68 28.64
CA VAL A 193 -11.77 -23.82 27.20
C VAL A 193 -11.09 -25.13 26.79
N ILE A 194 -11.81 -25.99 26.08
CA ILE A 194 -11.24 -27.20 25.48
C ILE A 194 -11.22 -27.00 23.97
N GLU A 195 -10.04 -27.09 23.38
CA GLU A 195 -9.80 -26.78 21.97
C GLU A 195 -9.18 -27.97 21.23
N GLU A 196 -9.38 -28.04 19.92
CA GLU A 196 -8.53 -28.89 19.08
C GLU A 196 -7.06 -28.46 19.18
N ARG A 197 -6.14 -29.43 19.21
CA ARG A 197 -4.70 -29.16 19.17
C ARG A 197 -4.27 -28.85 17.75
N LEU A 198 -4.03 -27.57 17.47
CA LEU A 198 -3.48 -27.13 16.19
C LEU A 198 -2.03 -27.62 16.00
N SER A 199 -1.70 -27.98 14.77
CA SER A 199 -0.34 -28.33 14.35
C SER A 199 0.15 -27.37 13.26
N GLY A 200 1.36 -26.87 13.41
CA GLY A 200 1.92 -25.86 12.53
C GLY A 200 3.13 -25.15 13.15
N GLU A 201 3.48 -24.00 12.59
CA GLU A 201 4.50 -23.11 13.14
C GLU A 201 3.83 -21.93 13.84
N GLU A 202 4.22 -21.64 15.09
CA GLU A 202 3.71 -20.48 15.83
C GLU A 202 4.36 -19.19 15.31
N VAL A 203 3.57 -18.12 15.23
CA VAL A 203 4.04 -16.77 14.90
C VAL A 203 3.25 -15.75 15.72
N SER A 204 3.94 -14.75 16.25
CA SER A 204 3.36 -13.64 16.99
C SER A 204 3.21 -12.45 16.05
N LEU A 205 1.98 -11.96 15.88
CA LEU A 205 1.71 -10.77 15.08
C LEU A 205 1.07 -9.69 15.93
N LEU A 206 1.80 -8.60 16.15
CA LEU A 206 1.33 -7.44 16.91
C LEU A 206 0.84 -6.37 15.95
N ALA A 207 -0.12 -5.55 16.39
CA ALA A 207 -0.59 -4.40 15.63
C ALA A 207 -0.94 -3.24 16.55
N LEU A 208 -0.58 -2.03 16.12
CA LEU A 208 -1.05 -0.79 16.73
C LEU A 208 -2.43 -0.46 16.18
N THR A 209 -3.33 -0.02 17.05
CA THR A 209 -4.67 0.39 16.64
C THR A 209 -5.24 1.49 17.54
N ASP A 210 -6.05 2.34 16.92
CA ASP A 210 -6.83 3.41 17.55
C ASP A 210 -8.32 3.06 17.65
N GLY A 211 -8.67 1.80 17.36
CA GLY A 211 -10.05 1.32 17.28
C GLY A 211 -10.66 1.36 15.87
N TYR A 212 -9.95 1.92 14.89
CA TYR A 212 -10.36 2.03 13.48
C TYR A 212 -9.26 1.50 12.55
N THR A 213 -8.09 2.10 12.67
CA THR A 213 -6.90 1.82 11.88
C THR A 213 -6.12 0.69 12.51
N VAL A 214 -5.59 -0.22 11.69
CA VAL A 214 -4.73 -1.32 12.11
C VAL A 214 -3.40 -1.26 11.36
N THR A 215 -2.33 -1.08 12.12
CA THR A 215 -0.95 -1.03 11.63
C THR A 215 -0.18 -2.23 12.19
N PRO A 216 -0.04 -3.32 11.41
CA PRO A 216 0.76 -4.47 11.82
C PRO A 216 2.22 -4.09 12.06
N LEU A 217 2.81 -4.69 13.09
CA LEU A 217 4.23 -4.62 13.41
C LEU A 217 4.99 -5.77 12.72
N PRO A 218 6.34 -5.72 12.63
CA PRO A 218 7.13 -6.84 12.13
C PRO A 218 6.74 -8.16 12.84
N PRO A 219 6.42 -9.22 12.07
CA PRO A 219 6.01 -10.49 12.66
C PRO A 219 7.17 -11.10 13.43
N CYS A 220 6.89 -11.70 14.58
CA CYS A 220 7.89 -12.27 15.47
C CYS A 220 7.67 -13.77 15.62
N GLN A 221 8.72 -14.50 15.98
CA GLN A 221 8.56 -15.85 16.51
C GLN A 221 9.31 -15.96 17.83
N ASP A 222 8.61 -16.36 18.87
CA ASP A 222 9.16 -16.59 20.20
C ASP A 222 9.50 -18.07 20.42
N HIS A 223 10.33 -18.34 21.41
CA HIS A 223 10.70 -19.69 21.82
C HIS A 223 10.25 -19.91 23.26
N LYS A 224 9.05 -20.47 23.45
CA LYS A 224 8.43 -20.65 24.77
C LYS A 224 9.09 -21.73 25.63
N ARG A 225 9.70 -22.75 25.02
CA ARG A 225 10.25 -23.90 25.75
C ARG A 225 11.59 -23.55 26.41
N VAL A 226 11.78 -23.98 27.66
CA VAL A 226 12.95 -23.61 28.48
C VAL A 226 14.27 -24.19 27.96
N PHE A 227 14.25 -25.42 27.41
CA PHE A 227 15.46 -26.11 26.94
C PHE A 227 15.57 -26.14 25.42
N GLU A 228 16.80 -26.32 24.95
CA GLU A 228 17.15 -26.45 23.53
C GLU A 228 16.40 -27.62 22.85
N GLY A 229 16.11 -27.46 21.56
CA GLY A 229 15.29 -28.39 20.78
C GLY A 229 13.81 -28.34 21.16
N ASP A 230 13.34 -27.21 21.67
CA ASP A 230 11.96 -26.97 22.12
C ASP A 230 11.47 -27.97 23.18
N LYS A 231 12.33 -28.27 24.16
CA LYS A 231 12.06 -29.24 25.25
C LYS A 231 11.75 -28.56 26.60
N GLY A 232 11.17 -29.34 27.51
CA GLY A 232 10.84 -28.89 28.87
C GLY A 232 9.54 -28.08 28.96
N PRO A 233 9.19 -27.52 30.12
CA PRO A 233 7.96 -26.76 30.31
C PRO A 233 7.90 -25.48 29.46
N ASN A 234 6.68 -25.00 29.20
CA ASN A 234 6.45 -23.68 28.63
C ASN A 234 6.86 -22.59 29.61
N THR A 235 7.41 -21.51 29.08
CA THR A 235 7.84 -20.30 29.80
C THR A 235 7.12 -19.09 29.23
N GLY A 236 7.44 -17.89 29.72
CA GLY A 236 7.02 -16.64 29.07
C GLY A 236 7.78 -16.32 27.78
N GLY A 237 8.79 -17.12 27.40
CA GLY A 237 9.65 -16.92 26.22
C GLY A 237 11.12 -16.82 26.62
N MET A 238 11.95 -17.71 26.04
CA MET A 238 13.41 -17.77 26.21
C MET A 238 14.20 -17.01 25.14
N GLY A 239 13.51 -16.48 24.14
CA GLY A 239 14.10 -15.70 23.06
C GLY A 239 13.06 -15.45 21.98
N ALA A 240 13.33 -14.47 21.13
CA ALA A 240 12.49 -14.13 19.99
C ALA A 240 13.34 -13.56 18.87
N TYR A 241 12.77 -13.46 17.68
CA TYR A 241 13.40 -12.77 16.56
C TYR A 241 12.33 -12.17 15.64
N ALA A 242 12.71 -11.12 14.91
CA ALA A 242 11.87 -10.39 13.96
C ALA A 242 12.71 -9.84 12.80
N PRO A 243 12.15 -9.70 11.58
CA PRO A 243 10.90 -10.29 11.14
C PRO A 243 11.00 -11.82 11.02
N ALA A 244 9.91 -12.54 11.28
CA ALA A 244 9.82 -13.99 11.15
C ALA A 244 9.71 -14.39 9.67
N PRO A 245 10.70 -15.09 9.05
CA PRO A 245 10.71 -15.37 7.61
C PRO A 245 9.56 -16.25 7.11
N ILE A 246 8.95 -17.02 8.01
CA ILE A 246 7.77 -17.84 7.71
C ILE A 246 6.53 -16.99 7.39
N MET A 247 6.50 -15.76 7.90
CA MET A 247 5.40 -14.85 7.73
C MET A 247 5.60 -14.01 6.47
N THR A 248 5.21 -14.56 5.32
CA THR A 248 5.34 -13.88 4.02
C THR A 248 4.46 -12.62 3.98
N PRO A 249 4.78 -11.65 3.10
CA PRO A 249 3.93 -10.46 2.91
C PRO A 249 2.47 -10.79 2.63
N LYS A 250 2.22 -11.85 1.84
CA LYS A 250 0.87 -12.37 1.59
C LYS A 250 0.19 -12.83 2.88
N LEU A 251 0.86 -13.69 3.66
CA LEU A 251 0.30 -14.15 4.94
C LEU A 251 0.04 -12.97 5.88
N LEU A 252 0.89 -11.94 5.86
CA LEU A 252 0.74 -10.76 6.70
C LEU A 252 -0.50 -9.95 6.30
N ALA A 253 -0.72 -9.77 5.00
CA ALA A 253 -1.92 -9.16 4.45
C ALA A 253 -3.17 -9.99 4.80
N ASP A 254 -3.10 -11.32 4.63
CA ASP A 254 -4.18 -12.25 4.98
C ASP A 254 -4.51 -12.15 6.48
N ALA A 255 -3.50 -12.11 7.36
CA ALA A 255 -3.68 -11.94 8.79
C ALA A 255 -4.32 -10.59 9.15
N LYS A 256 -3.91 -9.51 8.47
CA LYS A 256 -4.52 -8.20 8.66
C LYS A 256 -6.01 -8.23 8.29
N GLN A 257 -6.35 -8.78 7.12
CA GLN A 257 -7.70 -8.77 6.59
C GLN A 257 -8.66 -9.74 7.30
N THR A 258 -8.16 -10.91 7.74
CA THR A 258 -9.01 -11.98 8.26
C THR A 258 -8.99 -12.09 9.79
N ILE A 259 -7.99 -11.52 10.46
CA ILE A 259 -7.81 -11.65 11.92
C ILE A 259 -7.78 -10.29 12.60
N LEU A 260 -6.81 -9.43 12.27
CA LEU A 260 -6.58 -8.19 13.03
C LEU A 260 -7.68 -7.16 12.79
N GLN A 261 -7.98 -6.83 11.54
CA GLN A 261 -9.01 -5.84 11.20
C GLN A 261 -10.40 -6.32 11.65
N PRO A 262 -10.82 -7.57 11.43
CA PRO A 262 -12.10 -8.06 11.96
C PRO A 262 -12.17 -8.05 13.50
N ALA A 263 -11.06 -8.29 14.20
CA ALA A 263 -11.04 -8.18 15.66
C ALA A 263 -11.29 -6.73 16.12
N VAL A 264 -10.61 -5.76 15.51
CA VAL A 264 -10.80 -4.33 15.84
C VAL A 264 -12.21 -3.86 15.45
N ASP A 265 -12.69 -4.21 14.26
CA ASP A 265 -14.03 -3.88 13.79
C ASP A 265 -15.12 -4.50 14.67
N GLY A 266 -14.94 -5.76 15.07
CA GLY A 266 -15.86 -6.47 15.96
C GLY A 266 -15.96 -5.81 17.32
N MET A 267 -14.83 -5.43 17.93
CA MET A 267 -14.81 -4.73 19.22
C MET A 267 -15.45 -3.34 19.14
N ARG A 268 -15.19 -2.61 18.05
CA ARG A 268 -15.86 -1.33 17.78
C ARG A 268 -17.38 -1.52 17.63
N LYS A 269 -17.82 -2.53 16.87
CA LYS A 269 -19.24 -2.85 16.66
C LYS A 269 -19.96 -3.25 17.95
N GLU A 270 -19.28 -3.93 18.87
CA GLU A 270 -19.83 -4.29 20.18
C GLU A 270 -19.72 -3.15 21.24
N GLY A 271 -19.20 -1.97 20.86
CA GLY A 271 -19.22 -0.76 21.70
C GLY A 271 -18.03 -0.60 22.65
N PHE A 272 -16.93 -1.30 22.41
CA PHE A 272 -15.69 -1.19 23.19
C PHE A 272 -14.48 -1.19 22.23
N PRO A 273 -14.25 -0.11 21.47
CA PRO A 273 -13.12 -0.05 20.53
C PRO A 273 -11.79 -0.36 21.24
N PHE A 274 -10.96 -1.17 20.58
CA PHE A 274 -9.65 -1.55 21.11
C PHE A 274 -8.62 -0.49 20.70
N VAL A 275 -7.99 0.13 21.70
CA VAL A 275 -6.92 1.12 21.52
C VAL A 275 -5.64 0.53 22.10
N GLY A 276 -4.51 0.64 21.42
CA GLY A 276 -3.23 0.16 21.93
C GLY A 276 -2.59 -0.90 21.02
N CYS A 277 -1.91 -1.87 21.63
CA CYS A 277 -1.25 -2.97 20.92
C CYS A 277 -2.10 -4.24 21.01
N LEU A 278 -2.74 -4.63 19.89
CA LEU A 278 -3.39 -5.93 19.77
C LEU A 278 -2.34 -6.96 19.33
N TYR A 279 -2.11 -7.96 20.16
CA TYR A 279 -1.23 -9.07 19.86
C TYR A 279 -2.09 -10.27 19.47
N ALA A 280 -1.80 -10.89 18.32
CA ALA A 280 -2.36 -12.17 17.91
C ALA A 280 -1.27 -13.26 17.94
N GLY A 281 -1.45 -14.26 18.79
CA GLY A 281 -0.67 -15.50 18.73
C GLY A 281 -1.30 -16.39 17.68
N LEU A 282 -0.57 -16.68 16.60
CA LEU A 282 -1.07 -17.39 15.44
C LEU A 282 -0.36 -18.73 15.27
N MET A 283 -1.08 -19.70 14.72
CA MET A 283 -0.53 -20.94 14.19
C MET A 283 -0.69 -20.92 12.67
N LEU A 284 0.41 -21.07 11.93
CA LEU A 284 0.34 -21.35 10.50
C LEU A 284 0.12 -22.85 10.31
N THR A 285 -1.12 -23.26 10.06
CA THR A 285 -1.47 -24.65 9.77
C THR A 285 -1.49 -24.90 8.27
N LYS A 286 -1.68 -26.16 7.86
CA LYS A 286 -1.90 -26.53 6.45
C LYS A 286 -3.13 -25.83 5.82
N ASP A 287 -4.09 -25.42 6.65
CA ASP A 287 -5.36 -24.81 6.24
C ASP A 287 -5.34 -23.28 6.41
N GLY A 288 -4.17 -22.68 6.65
CA GLY A 288 -3.96 -21.25 6.82
C GLY A 288 -3.74 -20.81 8.27
N LEU A 289 -3.81 -19.49 8.50
CA LEU A 289 -3.56 -18.90 9.81
C LEU A 289 -4.75 -19.11 10.75
N ARG A 290 -4.46 -19.55 11.97
CA ARG A 290 -5.44 -19.72 13.04
C ARG A 290 -4.98 -18.99 14.29
N VAL A 291 -5.87 -18.22 14.90
CA VAL A 291 -5.60 -17.57 16.19
C VAL A 291 -5.57 -18.63 17.30
N ILE A 292 -4.46 -18.68 18.02
CA ILE A 292 -4.27 -19.45 19.26
C ILE A 292 -4.86 -18.67 20.45
N GLU A 293 -4.51 -17.39 20.53
CA GLU A 293 -4.94 -16.45 21.56
C GLU A 293 -4.68 -15.00 21.14
N PHE A 294 -5.38 -14.06 21.77
CA PHE A 294 -5.08 -12.64 21.71
C PHE A 294 -4.47 -12.18 23.03
N ASN A 295 -3.51 -11.25 22.96
CA ASN A 295 -3.06 -10.46 24.10
C ASN A 295 -3.39 -8.99 23.83
N ALA A 296 -3.69 -8.24 24.88
CA ALA A 296 -4.18 -6.88 24.86
C ALA A 296 -3.06 -5.82 25.00
N ARG A 297 -1.81 -6.28 24.89
CA ARG A 297 -0.59 -5.49 25.12
C ARG A 297 0.57 -6.04 24.29
N PHE A 298 1.69 -5.35 24.38
CA PHE A 298 2.96 -5.79 23.80
C PHE A 298 3.46 -7.14 24.37
N GLY A 299 4.07 -7.96 23.53
CA GLY A 299 4.67 -9.24 23.91
C GLY A 299 5.99 -9.08 24.68
N ASP A 300 6.38 -10.09 25.46
CA ASP A 300 7.69 -10.15 26.12
C ASP A 300 8.19 -11.59 25.97
N PRO A 301 9.21 -11.88 25.13
CA PRO A 301 10.27 -10.95 24.70
C PRO A 301 10.12 -10.34 23.29
N GLU A 302 8.95 -10.37 22.65
CA GLU A 302 8.75 -9.85 21.28
C GLU A 302 9.05 -8.35 21.16
N THR A 303 8.71 -7.56 22.17
CA THR A 303 8.97 -6.11 22.15
C THR A 303 10.46 -5.80 22.04
N GLN A 304 11.29 -6.62 22.66
CA GLN A 304 12.75 -6.49 22.65
C GLN A 304 13.37 -6.73 21.27
N VAL A 305 12.64 -7.33 20.32
CA VAL A 305 13.07 -7.45 18.91
C VAL A 305 12.35 -6.50 17.97
N ILE A 306 11.14 -6.05 18.30
CA ILE A 306 10.41 -5.08 17.47
C ILE A 306 10.97 -3.66 17.67
N MET A 307 11.20 -3.23 18.92
CA MET A 307 11.62 -1.85 19.20
C MET A 307 12.98 -1.49 18.59
N PRO A 308 14.02 -2.36 18.57
CA PRO A 308 15.27 -2.10 17.85
C PRO A 308 15.10 -1.88 16.34
N LEU A 309 14.03 -2.40 15.75
CA LEU A 309 13.73 -2.23 14.33
C LEU A 309 12.92 -0.96 14.06
N LEU A 310 12.51 -0.19 15.07
CA LEU A 310 11.77 1.04 14.84
C LEU A 310 12.66 2.05 14.09
N SER A 311 12.15 2.59 12.99
CA SER A 311 12.90 3.54 12.18
C SER A 311 13.13 4.85 12.93
N GLU A 312 14.30 5.47 12.76
CA GLU A 312 14.68 6.73 13.43
C GLU A 312 13.72 7.89 13.10
N ASP A 313 13.04 7.85 11.95
CA ASP A 313 12.04 8.83 11.54
C ASP A 313 10.63 8.58 12.12
N THR A 314 10.47 7.57 12.98
CA THR A 314 9.20 7.26 13.66
C THR A 314 9.25 7.72 15.12
N ASP A 315 8.48 8.76 15.44
CA ASP A 315 8.29 9.22 16.83
C ASP A 315 7.25 8.32 17.55
N LEU A 316 7.73 7.35 18.32
CA LEU A 316 6.87 6.36 18.99
C LEU A 316 5.83 6.99 19.93
N ALA A 317 6.19 8.08 20.60
CA ALA A 317 5.30 8.74 21.54
C ALA A 317 4.14 9.44 20.82
N GLN A 318 4.41 10.06 19.66
CA GLN A 318 3.36 10.60 18.79
C GLN A 318 2.47 9.51 18.21
N VAL A 319 3.03 8.34 17.88
CA VAL A 319 2.24 7.18 17.41
C VAL A 319 1.30 6.69 18.51
N PHE A 320 1.80 6.51 19.73
CA PHE A 320 0.97 6.08 20.87
C PHE A 320 -0.10 7.11 21.24
N LEU A 321 0.24 8.40 21.17
CA LEU A 321 -0.72 9.49 21.35
C LEU A 321 -1.80 9.47 20.25
N ALA A 322 -1.41 9.29 18.98
CA ALA A 322 -2.35 9.17 17.87
C ALA A 322 -3.30 7.97 18.03
N CYS A 323 -2.82 6.84 18.58
CA CYS A 323 -3.69 5.73 18.96
C CYS A 323 -4.71 6.13 20.02
N ALA A 324 -4.25 6.78 21.10
CA ALA A 324 -5.11 7.23 22.19
C ALA A 324 -6.15 8.28 21.76
N GLU A 325 -5.85 9.05 20.72
CA GLU A 325 -6.69 10.14 20.19
C GLU A 325 -7.57 9.75 18.99
N GLY A 326 -7.48 8.51 18.48
CA GLY A 326 -8.34 8.07 17.37
C GLY A 326 -7.89 8.56 15.98
N ARG A 327 -6.58 8.76 15.77
CA ARG A 327 -6.01 9.36 14.55
C ARG A 327 -4.75 8.66 14.07
N LEU A 328 -4.65 7.34 14.23
CA LEU A 328 -3.45 6.57 13.85
C LEU A 328 -3.17 6.64 12.34
N ASP A 329 -4.19 6.85 11.52
CA ASP A 329 -4.09 7.10 10.07
C ASP A 329 -3.36 8.40 9.71
N SER A 330 -3.23 9.34 10.65
CA SER A 330 -2.51 10.60 10.48
C SER A 330 -1.00 10.51 10.70
N VAL A 331 -0.49 9.38 11.20
CA VAL A 331 0.93 9.19 11.51
C VAL A 331 1.51 8.00 10.73
N ARG A 332 2.81 8.08 10.42
CA ARG A 332 3.52 6.97 9.76
C ARG A 332 4.28 6.17 10.81
N VAL A 333 4.13 4.86 10.79
CA VAL A 333 4.90 3.92 11.61
C VAL A 333 5.81 3.14 10.68
N LYS A 334 7.12 3.31 10.80
CA LYS A 334 8.10 2.62 9.96
C LYS A 334 9.04 1.78 10.79
N PHE A 335 9.44 0.67 10.22
CA PHE A 335 10.49 -0.20 10.74
C PHE A 335 11.61 -0.30 9.70
N ALA A 336 12.84 -0.48 10.18
CA ALA A 336 14.02 -0.70 9.35
C ALA A 336 13.77 -1.85 8.37
N GLN A 337 13.97 -1.57 7.08
CA GLN A 337 13.94 -2.58 6.04
C GLN A 337 15.26 -3.34 6.02
N ASP A 338 15.24 -4.57 5.50
CA ASP A 338 16.44 -5.41 5.33
C ASP A 338 17.26 -5.62 6.62
N SER A 339 16.58 -5.61 7.76
CA SER A 339 17.18 -5.75 9.08
C SER A 339 16.43 -6.78 9.90
N TYR A 340 17.18 -7.56 10.67
CA TYR A 340 16.66 -8.54 11.62
C TYR A 340 17.12 -8.17 13.01
N ALA A 341 16.25 -8.36 13.99
CA ALA A 341 16.58 -8.33 15.39
C ALA A 341 16.35 -9.73 15.99
N ALA A 342 17.27 -10.16 16.85
CA ALA A 342 17.12 -11.37 17.63
C ALA A 342 17.40 -11.07 19.09
N THR A 343 16.73 -11.78 20.00
CA THR A 343 16.94 -11.63 21.44
C THR A 343 17.06 -12.98 22.13
N ILE A 344 18.03 -13.08 23.05
CA ILE A 344 18.27 -14.24 23.90
C ILE A 344 17.92 -13.87 25.34
N VAL A 345 17.06 -14.64 25.99
CA VAL A 345 16.70 -14.41 27.40
C VAL A 345 17.62 -15.22 28.31
N LEU A 346 18.22 -14.52 29.25
CA LEU A 346 18.98 -15.03 30.38
C LEU A 346 18.03 -15.17 31.57
N ALA A 347 17.83 -16.39 32.05
CA ALA A 347 16.95 -16.70 33.16
C ALA A 347 17.73 -17.25 34.37
N SER A 348 17.12 -17.16 35.54
CA SER A 348 17.63 -17.77 36.78
C SER A 348 17.44 -19.28 36.74
N GLU A 349 18.42 -20.05 37.22
CA GLU A 349 18.35 -21.50 37.36
C GLU A 349 17.03 -21.94 38.04
N GLY A 350 16.38 -22.96 37.47
CA GLY A 350 15.12 -23.50 37.97
C GLY A 350 13.86 -22.83 37.40
N TYR A 351 13.96 -21.67 36.73
CA TYR A 351 12.84 -21.12 35.95
C TYR A 351 12.42 -22.12 34.85
N PRO A 352 11.11 -22.36 34.60
CA PRO A 352 9.91 -21.64 35.09
C PRO A 352 9.34 -22.08 36.45
N GLY A 353 10.00 -23.00 37.15
CA GLY A 353 9.66 -23.47 38.49
C GLY A 353 10.14 -22.51 39.59
N CYS A 354 10.60 -23.06 40.72
CA CYS A 354 11.23 -22.27 41.79
C CYS A 354 12.65 -21.86 41.38
N TYR A 355 12.99 -20.59 41.60
CA TYR A 355 14.30 -20.03 41.24
C TYR A 355 14.82 -19.10 42.35
N PRO A 356 16.15 -19.00 42.54
CA PRO A 356 16.74 -18.10 43.52
C PRO A 356 16.67 -16.63 43.07
N LYS A 357 16.60 -15.71 44.03
CA LYS A 357 16.72 -14.26 43.84
C LYS A 357 17.92 -13.72 44.63
N GLY A 358 18.35 -12.50 44.35
CA GLY A 358 19.46 -11.84 45.05
C GLY A 358 20.85 -12.27 44.58
N ARG A 359 20.96 -12.96 43.44
CA ARG A 359 22.28 -13.32 42.87
C ARG A 359 22.89 -12.07 42.24
N ALA A 360 24.15 -11.76 42.56
CA ALA A 360 24.86 -10.63 41.99
C ALA A 360 25.04 -10.77 40.47
N ILE A 361 24.82 -9.68 39.75
CA ILE A 361 24.94 -9.61 38.28
C ILE A 361 26.15 -8.73 37.95
N THR A 362 27.07 -9.28 37.17
CA THR A 362 28.17 -8.52 36.55
C THR A 362 27.76 -8.12 35.14
N LEU A 363 27.81 -6.82 34.83
CA LEU A 363 27.56 -6.26 33.50
C LEU A 363 28.73 -5.37 33.08
N GLN A 364 29.29 -5.63 31.89
CA GLN A 364 30.26 -4.71 31.27
C GLN A 364 29.49 -3.63 30.49
N ASN A 365 29.66 -2.36 30.86
CA ASN A 365 28.93 -1.23 30.25
C ASN A 365 29.58 -0.74 28.94
N ASN A 366 29.89 -1.65 28.01
CA ASN A 366 30.56 -1.35 26.74
C ASN A 366 29.94 -2.12 25.56
N ASN A 367 28.61 -2.16 25.49
CA ASN A 367 27.89 -2.85 24.43
C ASN A 367 28.29 -2.30 23.04
N PRO A 368 28.58 -3.18 22.07
CA PRO A 368 28.78 -2.78 20.68
C PRO A 368 27.56 -2.04 20.11
N SER A 369 27.78 -1.22 19.08
CA SER A 369 26.68 -0.58 18.34
C SER A 369 25.71 -1.64 17.82
N GLY A 370 24.41 -1.41 18.01
CA GLY A 370 23.35 -2.33 17.58
C GLY A 370 23.04 -3.46 18.57
N VAL A 371 23.66 -3.49 19.76
CA VAL A 371 23.35 -4.43 20.85
C VAL A 371 22.60 -3.72 21.97
N PHE A 372 21.51 -4.33 22.43
CA PHE A 372 20.62 -3.84 23.47
C PHE A 372 20.53 -4.85 24.61
N VAL A 373 20.62 -4.38 25.86
CA VAL A 373 20.53 -5.22 27.06
C VAL A 373 19.32 -4.79 27.87
N TYR A 374 18.22 -5.53 27.72
CA TYR A 374 16.96 -5.24 28.38
C TYR A 374 16.85 -6.02 29.68
N HIS A 375 16.93 -5.30 30.78
CA HIS A 375 16.64 -5.83 32.10
C HIS A 375 15.16 -6.17 32.27
N ALA A 376 14.87 -7.35 32.78
CA ALA A 376 13.56 -7.79 33.25
C ALA A 376 13.59 -7.92 34.78
N GLY A 377 13.82 -9.12 35.31
CA GLY A 377 13.92 -9.39 36.73
C GLY A 377 15.29 -9.00 37.33
N THR A 378 15.59 -7.70 37.36
CA THR A 378 16.77 -7.16 38.08
C THR A 378 16.38 -6.04 39.03
N THR A 379 17.12 -5.87 40.12
CA THR A 379 16.98 -4.75 41.05
C THR A 379 18.34 -4.38 41.65
N TYR A 380 18.44 -3.19 42.25
CA TYR A 380 19.63 -2.82 43.04
C TYR A 380 19.42 -3.17 44.52
N GLU A 381 20.40 -3.85 45.10
CA GLU A 381 20.59 -3.98 46.55
C GLU A 381 21.82 -3.16 46.94
N GLY A 382 21.59 -1.96 47.49
CA GLY A 382 22.65 -0.97 47.67
C GLY A 382 23.22 -0.53 46.33
N LYS A 383 24.49 -0.85 46.06
CA LYS A 383 25.16 -0.56 44.78
C LYS A 383 25.22 -1.76 43.83
N ASN A 384 24.80 -2.95 44.28
CA ASN A 384 24.93 -4.18 43.52
C ASN A 384 23.66 -4.44 42.74
N LEU A 385 23.80 -4.70 41.44
CA LEU A 385 22.70 -5.21 40.64
C LEU A 385 22.53 -6.70 40.94
N VAL A 386 21.30 -7.12 41.25
CA VAL A 386 20.97 -8.51 41.60
C VAL A 386 19.76 -9.03 40.84
N THR A 387 19.63 -10.36 40.74
CA THR A 387 18.46 -11.03 40.17
C THR A 387 17.22 -10.84 41.07
N SER A 388 16.06 -10.59 40.48
CA SER A 388 14.79 -10.40 41.21
C SER A 388 13.59 -11.14 40.58
N GLY A 389 13.79 -11.80 39.43
CA GLY A 389 12.76 -12.53 38.70
C GLY A 389 13.29 -13.76 37.95
N GLY A 390 12.37 -14.53 37.39
CA GLY A 390 12.69 -15.75 36.66
C GLY A 390 13.44 -15.47 35.36
N ARG A 391 12.88 -14.62 34.50
CA ARG A 391 13.59 -14.01 33.37
C ARG A 391 14.33 -12.77 33.88
N VAL A 392 15.64 -12.72 33.68
CA VAL A 392 16.51 -11.73 34.31
C VAL A 392 16.87 -10.63 33.31
N ILE A 393 17.47 -10.99 32.17
CA ILE A 393 17.93 -10.07 31.13
C ILE A 393 17.60 -10.64 29.75
N ALA A 394 17.27 -9.79 28.79
CA ALA A 394 17.21 -10.15 27.38
C ALA A 394 18.31 -9.38 26.61
N VAL A 395 19.17 -10.10 25.90
CA VAL A 395 20.23 -9.52 25.08
C VAL A 395 19.79 -9.57 23.63
N SER A 396 19.61 -8.41 23.03
CA SER A 396 19.14 -8.27 21.65
C SER A 396 20.21 -7.64 20.77
N ALA A 397 20.28 -8.04 19.51
CA ALA A 397 21.12 -7.38 18.52
C ALA A 397 20.40 -7.25 17.18
N VAL A 398 20.78 -6.23 16.42
CA VAL A 398 20.30 -5.99 15.05
C VAL A 398 21.40 -6.35 14.05
N GLY A 399 21.05 -7.05 12.98
CA GLY A 399 21.94 -7.42 11.88
C GLY A 399 21.22 -7.38 10.52
N LYS A 400 21.96 -7.44 9.41
CA LYS A 400 21.36 -7.45 8.06
C LYS A 400 20.71 -8.79 7.73
N THR A 401 21.17 -9.85 8.39
CA THR A 401 20.57 -11.19 8.31
C THR A 401 20.19 -11.68 9.69
N LEU A 402 19.22 -12.60 9.77
CA LEU A 402 18.86 -13.25 11.03
C LEU A 402 20.07 -13.92 11.70
N LYS A 403 20.97 -14.51 10.90
CA LYS A 403 22.19 -15.13 11.42
C LYS A 403 23.12 -14.11 12.06
N GLU A 404 23.34 -12.97 11.42
CA GLU A 404 24.17 -11.89 12.01
C GLU A 404 23.57 -11.36 13.32
N ALA A 405 22.26 -11.15 13.38
CA ALA A 405 21.57 -10.70 14.59
C ALA A 405 21.71 -11.72 15.74
N LEU A 406 21.58 -13.02 15.44
CA LEU A 406 21.79 -14.10 16.42
C LEU A 406 23.24 -14.19 16.89
N ASP A 407 24.19 -14.21 15.95
CA ASP A 407 25.62 -14.32 16.26
C ASP A 407 26.08 -13.14 17.12
N ALA A 408 25.60 -11.92 16.83
CA ALA A 408 25.88 -10.73 17.64
C ALA A 408 25.23 -10.79 19.03
N SER A 409 24.00 -11.29 19.14
CA SER A 409 23.31 -11.47 20.42
C SER A 409 24.06 -12.49 21.31
N TYR A 410 24.47 -13.64 20.75
CA TYR A 410 25.25 -14.65 21.46
C TYR A 410 26.64 -14.17 21.85
N ALA A 411 27.34 -13.49 20.94
CA ALA A 411 28.66 -12.94 21.21
C ALA A 411 28.66 -11.93 22.37
N SER A 412 27.53 -11.27 22.60
CA SER A 412 27.36 -10.26 23.65
C SER A 412 27.09 -10.88 25.03
N LEU A 413 26.68 -12.15 25.11
CA LEU A 413 26.42 -12.81 26.40
C LEU A 413 27.65 -12.87 27.31
N LYS A 414 28.87 -12.89 26.74
CA LYS A 414 30.14 -12.87 27.51
C LYS A 414 30.34 -11.64 28.39
N THR A 415 29.54 -10.59 28.18
CA THR A 415 29.59 -9.34 28.94
C THR A 415 28.71 -9.38 30.19
N ILE A 416 27.95 -10.47 30.37
CA ILE A 416 26.94 -10.65 31.42
C ILE A 416 27.23 -11.94 32.15
N ASP A 417 27.27 -11.88 33.48
CA ASP A 417 27.45 -13.08 34.31
C ASP A 417 26.65 -12.96 35.61
N PHE A 418 26.00 -14.05 35.99
CA PHE A 418 25.44 -14.24 37.32
C PHE A 418 25.34 -15.74 37.62
N ASP A 419 25.47 -16.07 38.91
CA ASP A 419 25.40 -17.45 39.37
C ASP A 419 24.04 -18.09 39.05
N GLY A 420 24.06 -19.27 38.42
CA GLY A 420 22.88 -19.97 37.94
C GLY A 420 22.26 -19.39 36.66
N MET A 421 23.01 -18.66 35.82
CA MET A 421 22.51 -18.16 34.54
C MET A 421 22.22 -19.28 33.54
N GLN A 422 20.97 -19.37 33.08
CA GLN A 422 20.52 -20.30 32.03
C GLN A 422 19.98 -19.55 30.80
N TYR A 423 20.29 -20.06 29.60
CA TYR A 423 19.81 -19.56 28.32
C TYR A 423 19.87 -20.65 27.24
N ARG A 424 19.14 -20.47 26.15
CA ARG A 424 19.14 -21.37 24.99
C ARG A 424 20.18 -20.94 23.96
N ARG A 425 20.87 -21.90 23.33
CA ARG A 425 21.85 -21.65 22.24
C ARG A 425 21.30 -21.87 20.84
N ASP A 426 20.02 -22.20 20.73
CA ASP A 426 19.36 -22.57 19.49
C ASP A 426 18.23 -21.59 19.10
N ILE A 427 18.12 -20.41 19.72
CA ILE A 427 17.12 -19.41 19.30
C ILE A 427 17.24 -19.14 17.79
N GLY A 428 16.14 -19.29 17.07
CA GLY A 428 16.05 -19.06 15.63
C GLY A 428 16.49 -20.23 14.74
N TYR A 429 16.85 -21.39 15.30
CA TYR A 429 17.38 -22.53 14.53
C TYR A 429 16.44 -23.01 13.41
N ARG A 430 15.13 -23.01 13.65
CA ARG A 430 14.11 -23.40 12.65
C ARG A 430 14.04 -22.41 11.49
N ALA A 431 14.09 -21.11 11.78
CA ALA A 431 14.13 -20.09 10.73
C ALA A 431 15.43 -20.15 9.92
N LEU A 432 16.58 -20.38 10.56
CA LEU A 432 17.83 -20.56 9.82
C LEU A 432 17.77 -21.80 8.91
N ALA A 433 17.16 -22.90 9.35
CA ALA A 433 16.93 -24.07 8.51
C ALA A 433 15.95 -23.78 7.36
N HIS A 434 14.90 -23.00 7.60
CA HIS A 434 13.93 -22.57 6.59
C HIS A 434 14.58 -21.66 5.53
N VAL A 435 15.46 -20.74 5.93
CA VAL A 435 16.21 -19.88 5.02
C VAL A 435 17.24 -20.70 4.22
N SER A 436 17.93 -21.65 4.87
CA SER A 436 18.94 -22.50 4.22
C SER A 436 18.35 -23.51 3.22
N SER A 437 17.12 -24.02 3.47
CA SER A 437 16.44 -24.95 2.57
C SER A 437 15.90 -24.28 1.31
N LYS A 438 15.52 -22.99 1.38
CA LYS A 438 15.19 -22.15 0.21
C LYS A 438 16.40 -21.85 -0.67
N THR A 439 17.61 -21.78 -0.12
CA THR A 439 18.84 -21.63 -0.92
C THR A 439 19.32 -22.93 -1.57
N ALA A 440 18.85 -24.10 -1.12
CA ALA A 440 19.23 -25.42 -1.66
C ALA A 440 18.25 -25.97 -2.72
N ASN A 441 17.02 -25.45 -2.78
CA ASN A 441 16.06 -25.71 -3.86
C ASN A 441 15.64 -24.37 -4.45
N GLY A 442 16.25 -23.99 -5.56
CA GLY A 442 15.87 -22.79 -6.30
C GLY A 442 14.42 -22.87 -6.77
N SER A 443 13.49 -22.27 -6.03
CA SER A 443 12.23 -21.83 -6.60
C SER A 443 12.34 -20.33 -6.85
N ALA A 444 12.36 -19.96 -8.12
CA ALA A 444 12.31 -18.57 -8.55
C ALA A 444 11.09 -17.88 -7.93
N THR A 445 11.30 -16.77 -7.25
CA THR A 445 10.20 -15.87 -6.85
C THR A 445 9.80 -15.01 -8.05
N TYR A 446 8.56 -14.56 -8.10
CA TYR A 446 8.07 -13.67 -9.16
C TYR A 446 8.84 -12.32 -9.18
N GLU A 447 9.32 -11.89 -8.02
CA GLU A 447 10.21 -10.74 -7.88
C GLU A 447 11.63 -11.00 -8.40
N GLN A 448 12.19 -12.20 -8.19
CA GLN A 448 13.42 -12.62 -8.89
C GLN A 448 13.23 -12.81 -10.40
N ALA A 449 11.99 -13.05 -10.85
CA ALA A 449 11.64 -12.99 -12.25
C ALA A 449 11.55 -11.55 -12.76
N GLY A 450 11.53 -10.54 -11.88
CA GLY A 450 11.59 -9.10 -12.17
C GLY A 450 10.26 -8.35 -11.97
N VAL A 451 9.28 -8.92 -11.25
CA VAL A 451 7.96 -8.30 -11.01
C VAL A 451 7.73 -8.03 -9.52
N SER A 452 7.52 -6.75 -9.16
CA SER A 452 7.33 -6.26 -7.79
C SER A 452 5.86 -5.91 -7.49
N ILE A 453 5.20 -6.78 -6.73
CA ILE A 453 3.83 -6.54 -6.26
C ILE A 453 3.77 -5.30 -5.33
N ASP A 454 4.82 -5.06 -4.54
CA ASP A 454 4.90 -3.91 -3.63
C ASP A 454 5.02 -2.58 -4.38
N ALA A 455 5.78 -2.54 -5.48
CA ALA A 455 5.81 -1.38 -6.36
C ALA A 455 4.44 -1.10 -6.98
N GLY A 456 3.70 -2.15 -7.37
CA GLY A 456 2.32 -2.05 -7.85
C GLY A 456 1.38 -1.45 -6.79
N ASN A 457 1.42 -1.95 -5.56
CA ASN A 457 0.59 -1.42 -4.47
C ASN A 457 0.93 0.04 -4.13
N LEU A 458 2.22 0.40 -4.10
CA LEU A 458 2.66 1.78 -3.87
C LEU A 458 2.20 2.73 -4.98
N LEU A 459 2.23 2.28 -6.23
CA LEU A 459 1.70 3.03 -7.36
C LEU A 459 0.21 3.32 -7.16
N VAL A 460 -0.59 2.29 -6.85
CA VAL A 460 -2.04 2.42 -6.61
C VAL A 460 -2.32 3.48 -5.54
N GLU A 461 -1.64 3.45 -4.39
CA GLU A 461 -1.81 4.46 -3.34
C GLU A 461 -1.46 5.89 -3.82
N LYS A 462 -0.42 6.04 -4.65
CA LYS A 462 0.00 7.36 -5.17
C LYS A 462 -0.97 7.93 -6.20
N ILE A 463 -1.56 7.10 -7.05
CA ILE A 463 -2.44 7.57 -8.13
C ILE A 463 -3.90 7.71 -7.71
N LYS A 464 -4.34 7.07 -6.61
CA LYS A 464 -5.74 7.11 -6.11
C LYS A 464 -6.37 8.51 -6.14
N SER A 465 -5.68 9.53 -5.62
CA SER A 465 -6.22 10.89 -5.56
C SER A 465 -6.40 11.52 -6.95
N VAL A 466 -5.45 11.27 -7.85
CA VAL A 466 -5.44 11.78 -9.22
C VAL A 466 -6.51 11.09 -10.05
N VAL A 467 -6.65 9.77 -9.95
CA VAL A 467 -7.71 9.04 -10.65
C VAL A 467 -9.10 9.49 -10.17
N LYS A 468 -9.29 9.62 -8.85
CA LYS A 468 -10.56 10.09 -8.27
C LYS A 468 -10.97 11.49 -8.73
N SER A 469 -10.01 12.34 -9.14
CA SER A 469 -10.31 13.67 -9.69
C SER A 469 -11.02 13.64 -11.04
N THR A 470 -11.00 12.50 -11.75
CA THR A 470 -11.68 12.29 -13.04
C THR A 470 -13.17 11.92 -12.90
N ARG A 471 -13.67 11.83 -11.66
CA ARG A 471 -15.06 11.48 -11.37
C ARG A 471 -16.04 12.35 -12.16
N ARG A 472 -17.03 11.70 -12.77
CA ARG A 472 -18.13 12.37 -13.48
C ARG A 472 -19.47 11.69 -13.20
N VAL A 473 -20.56 12.32 -13.64
CA VAL A 473 -21.87 11.66 -13.62
C VAL A 473 -21.77 10.37 -14.44
N GLY A 474 -22.18 9.26 -13.82
CA GLY A 474 -22.08 7.92 -14.38
C GLY A 474 -20.94 7.07 -13.81
N ALA A 475 -19.87 7.65 -13.25
CA ALA A 475 -18.74 6.88 -12.71
C ALA A 475 -18.00 7.58 -11.56
N ASP A 476 -17.76 6.85 -10.46
CA ASP A 476 -17.12 7.39 -9.26
C ASP A 476 -15.57 7.45 -9.32
N ALA A 477 -14.97 6.92 -10.38
CA ALA A 477 -13.51 6.88 -10.60
C ALA A 477 -12.72 6.29 -9.41
N ASP A 478 -13.25 5.20 -8.86
CA ASP A 478 -12.59 4.43 -7.79
C ASP A 478 -11.78 3.28 -8.40
N ILE A 479 -10.57 3.04 -7.87
CA ILE A 479 -9.62 2.04 -8.39
C ILE A 479 -9.26 1.01 -7.32
N GLY A 480 -8.86 -0.18 -7.75
CA GLY A 480 -8.54 -1.31 -6.88
C GLY A 480 -9.60 -2.42 -6.85
N GLY A 481 -10.67 -2.29 -7.64
CA GLY A 481 -11.61 -3.37 -7.95
C GLY A 481 -11.25 -4.11 -9.25
N PHE A 482 -11.91 -5.24 -9.53
CA PHE A 482 -11.69 -6.06 -10.74
C PHE A 482 -12.26 -5.45 -12.02
N GLY A 483 -13.03 -4.36 -11.93
CA GLY A 483 -13.61 -3.70 -13.08
C GLY A 483 -14.28 -2.38 -12.68
N GLY A 484 -14.28 -1.43 -13.61
CA GLY A 484 -14.99 -0.17 -13.48
C GLY A 484 -16.43 -0.27 -13.99
N VAL A 485 -17.32 0.57 -13.48
CA VAL A 485 -18.74 0.62 -13.87
C VAL A 485 -19.12 2.01 -14.35
N PHE A 486 -20.06 2.07 -15.31
CA PHE A 486 -20.62 3.32 -15.79
C PHE A 486 -22.16 3.25 -15.89
N ASP A 487 -22.86 4.15 -15.20
CA ASP A 487 -24.31 4.28 -15.24
C ASP A 487 -24.75 5.22 -16.39
N LEU A 488 -25.09 4.61 -17.53
CA LEU A 488 -25.59 5.32 -18.72
C LEU A 488 -26.89 6.09 -18.43
N LYS A 489 -27.79 5.51 -17.65
CA LYS A 489 -29.08 6.14 -17.33
C LYS A 489 -28.87 7.33 -16.41
N GLY A 490 -28.02 7.18 -15.39
CA GLY A 490 -27.62 8.26 -14.50
C GLY A 490 -26.90 9.40 -15.23
N ALA A 491 -26.17 9.09 -16.30
CA ALA A 491 -25.51 10.07 -17.17
C ALA A 491 -26.46 10.75 -18.19
N GLY A 492 -27.73 10.35 -18.25
CA GLY A 492 -28.76 11.01 -19.06
C GLY A 492 -28.99 10.41 -20.46
N PHE A 493 -28.42 9.25 -20.77
CA PHE A 493 -28.66 8.58 -22.05
C PHE A 493 -30.03 7.89 -22.09
N SER A 494 -30.68 7.92 -23.26
CA SER A 494 -32.03 7.35 -23.47
C SER A 494 -32.02 6.06 -24.30
N ASP A 495 -31.42 6.07 -25.49
CA ASP A 495 -31.19 4.89 -26.35
C ASP A 495 -29.73 4.87 -26.85
N PRO A 496 -28.76 4.68 -25.93
CA PRO A 496 -27.35 4.78 -26.28
C PRO A 496 -26.88 3.56 -27.09
N VAL A 497 -25.98 3.84 -28.03
CA VAL A 497 -25.07 2.86 -28.63
C VAL A 497 -23.67 3.11 -28.07
N LEU A 498 -23.01 2.05 -27.63
CA LEU A 498 -21.63 2.13 -27.14
C LEU A 498 -20.65 2.08 -28.32
N VAL A 499 -19.63 2.94 -28.24
CA VAL A 499 -18.50 2.99 -29.15
C VAL A 499 -17.24 2.80 -28.33
N SER A 500 -16.44 1.80 -28.65
CA SER A 500 -15.15 1.56 -27.98
C SER A 500 -13.99 1.83 -28.93
N GLY A 501 -12.92 2.41 -28.40
CA GLY A 501 -11.68 2.66 -29.14
C GLY A 501 -10.47 2.18 -28.34
N THR A 502 -9.44 1.74 -29.05
CA THR A 502 -8.15 1.35 -28.46
C THR A 502 -7.03 1.92 -29.29
N ASP A 503 -6.06 2.57 -28.64
CA ASP A 503 -4.85 3.05 -29.30
C ASP A 503 -3.67 3.11 -28.32
N GLY A 504 -2.47 3.31 -28.84
CA GLY A 504 -1.25 3.54 -28.09
C GLY A 504 -0.58 4.87 -28.46
N VAL A 505 0.59 5.12 -27.88
CA VAL A 505 1.39 6.35 -28.16
C VAL A 505 2.53 6.07 -29.17
N GLY A 506 2.77 4.81 -29.49
CA GLY A 506 3.77 4.38 -30.46
C GLY A 506 5.19 4.82 -30.10
N THR A 507 6.01 5.11 -31.11
CA THR A 507 7.44 5.40 -30.89
C THR A 507 7.73 6.79 -30.34
N LYS A 508 6.71 7.63 -30.10
CA LYS A 508 6.84 8.89 -29.34
C LYS A 508 7.32 8.62 -27.90
N LEU A 509 7.03 7.44 -27.36
CA LEU A 509 7.57 6.94 -26.08
C LEU A 509 9.09 7.00 -25.99
N LYS A 510 9.80 6.73 -27.09
CA LYS A 510 11.28 6.76 -27.11
C LYS A 510 11.84 8.18 -26.94
N VAL A 511 11.10 9.21 -27.36
CA VAL A 511 11.49 10.61 -27.13
C VAL A 511 11.28 10.98 -25.66
N ALA A 512 10.14 10.60 -25.09
CA ALA A 512 9.83 10.80 -23.67
C ALA A 512 10.84 10.12 -22.74
N GLN A 513 11.16 8.86 -23.03
CA GLN A 513 12.18 8.09 -22.30
C GLN A 513 13.57 8.72 -22.43
N ALA A 514 13.94 9.21 -23.60
CA ALA A 514 15.26 9.81 -23.83
C ALA A 514 15.51 11.11 -23.04
N ILE A 515 14.45 11.88 -22.73
CA ILE A 515 14.58 13.16 -21.99
C ILE A 515 13.98 13.12 -20.58
N GLY A 516 13.43 11.98 -20.15
CA GLY A 516 12.83 11.81 -18.83
C GLY A 516 11.55 12.62 -18.60
N LYS A 517 10.74 12.84 -19.64
CA LYS A 517 9.48 13.62 -19.57
C LYS A 517 8.27 12.76 -19.95
N HIS A 518 7.49 12.35 -18.94
CA HIS A 518 6.46 11.31 -19.09
C HIS A 518 5.02 11.81 -18.90
N ASP A 519 4.85 12.98 -18.30
CA ASP A 519 3.56 13.63 -18.00
C ASP A 519 2.72 13.91 -19.26
N THR A 520 3.35 14.28 -20.37
CA THR A 520 2.64 14.60 -21.62
C THR A 520 2.19 13.38 -22.41
N ILE A 521 2.86 12.24 -22.24
CA ILE A 521 2.55 10.99 -22.93
C ILE A 521 1.21 10.41 -22.48
N GLY A 522 0.84 10.59 -21.21
CA GLY A 522 -0.49 10.21 -20.74
C GLY A 522 -1.61 10.96 -21.44
N ILE A 523 -1.38 12.24 -21.76
CA ILE A 523 -2.33 13.06 -22.54
C ILE A 523 -2.45 12.53 -23.96
N ASP A 524 -1.32 12.24 -24.60
CA ASP A 524 -1.27 11.63 -25.93
C ASP A 524 -2.08 10.32 -25.98
N LEU A 525 -1.94 9.45 -24.97
CA LEU A 525 -2.63 8.17 -24.92
C LEU A 525 -4.15 8.34 -24.96
N VAL A 526 -4.68 9.23 -24.11
CA VAL A 526 -6.12 9.51 -24.08
C VAL A 526 -6.54 10.17 -25.39
N ALA A 527 -5.78 11.16 -25.88
CA ALA A 527 -6.11 11.89 -27.09
C ALA A 527 -6.25 10.99 -28.32
N MET A 528 -5.36 10.03 -28.48
CA MET A 528 -5.42 9.07 -29.58
C MET A 528 -6.73 8.26 -29.56
N SER A 529 -7.20 7.82 -28.40
CA SER A 529 -8.44 7.03 -28.33
C SER A 529 -9.71 7.89 -28.34
N VAL A 530 -9.76 8.98 -27.55
CA VAL A 530 -11.00 9.79 -27.43
C VAL A 530 -11.32 10.55 -28.71
N ASN A 531 -10.30 10.97 -29.46
CA ASN A 531 -10.48 11.62 -30.75
C ASN A 531 -10.99 10.64 -31.82
N ASP A 532 -10.71 9.35 -31.68
CA ASP A 532 -11.20 8.31 -32.60
C ASP A 532 -12.66 7.95 -32.33
N VAL A 533 -13.12 7.97 -31.08
CA VAL A 533 -14.54 7.68 -30.78
C VAL A 533 -15.45 8.87 -31.03
N ILE A 534 -14.97 10.11 -30.86
CA ILE A 534 -15.78 11.29 -31.18
C ILE A 534 -16.10 11.35 -32.67
N VAL A 535 -15.29 10.76 -33.58
CA VAL A 535 -15.62 10.70 -35.02
C VAL A 535 -16.93 9.96 -35.33
N GLN A 536 -17.35 9.07 -34.42
CA GLN A 536 -18.64 8.37 -34.46
C GLN A 536 -19.77 9.18 -33.82
N GLY A 537 -19.49 10.42 -33.39
CA GLY A 537 -20.40 11.28 -32.65
C GLY A 537 -20.51 10.93 -31.16
N ALA A 538 -19.65 10.03 -30.65
CA ALA A 538 -19.79 9.50 -29.30
C ALA A 538 -19.09 10.36 -28.24
N GLU A 539 -19.79 10.59 -27.13
CA GLU A 539 -19.27 11.21 -25.91
C GLU A 539 -18.44 10.19 -25.13
N PRO A 540 -17.14 10.44 -24.86
CA PRO A 540 -16.33 9.59 -24.01
C PRO A 540 -16.93 9.46 -22.60
N LEU A 541 -17.07 8.22 -22.13
CA LEU A 541 -17.63 7.91 -20.81
C LEU A 541 -16.53 7.61 -19.81
N PHE A 542 -15.72 6.60 -20.14
CA PHE A 542 -14.63 6.16 -19.30
C PHE A 542 -13.43 5.64 -20.09
N PHE A 543 -12.29 5.65 -19.42
CA PHE A 543 -10.99 5.25 -19.94
C PHE A 543 -10.38 4.18 -19.04
N LEU A 544 -9.65 3.25 -19.67
CA LEU A 544 -8.79 2.26 -19.02
C LEU A 544 -7.41 2.33 -19.65
N ASP A 545 -6.36 2.27 -18.84
CA ASP A 545 -4.99 2.22 -19.33
C ASP A 545 -4.34 0.85 -19.11
N TYR A 546 -3.42 0.47 -19.98
CA TYR A 546 -2.55 -0.68 -19.86
C TYR A 546 -1.11 -0.20 -19.94
N TYR A 547 -0.41 -0.26 -18.81
CA TYR A 547 0.98 0.14 -18.66
C TYR A 547 1.85 -1.10 -18.58
N ALA A 548 2.63 -1.38 -19.62
CA ALA A 548 3.56 -2.50 -19.69
C ALA A 548 4.99 -2.01 -19.51
N CYS A 549 5.81 -2.64 -18.66
CA CYS A 549 7.20 -2.22 -18.48
C CYS A 549 8.15 -3.37 -18.14
N SER A 550 9.46 -3.16 -18.28
CA SER A 550 10.45 -4.16 -17.85
C SER A 550 10.50 -4.31 -16.33
N ASN A 551 10.43 -3.18 -15.63
CA ASN A 551 10.42 -3.03 -14.18
C ASN A 551 9.69 -1.74 -13.84
N LEU A 552 8.83 -1.79 -12.83
CA LEU A 552 7.95 -0.69 -12.49
C LEU A 552 8.71 0.44 -11.79
N GLN A 553 8.93 1.52 -12.54
CA GLN A 553 9.38 2.80 -11.99
C GLN A 553 8.17 3.62 -11.54
N VAL A 554 7.88 3.57 -10.24
CA VAL A 554 6.65 4.13 -9.66
C VAL A 554 6.43 5.61 -9.99
N GLU A 555 7.46 6.45 -9.93
CA GLU A 555 7.30 7.88 -10.25
C GLU A 555 7.04 8.14 -11.74
N VAL A 556 7.70 7.39 -12.64
CA VAL A 556 7.46 7.48 -14.08
C VAL A 556 6.03 7.09 -14.42
N CYS A 557 5.57 5.96 -13.88
CA CYS A 557 4.20 5.49 -14.10
C CYS A 557 3.17 6.48 -13.51
N LYS A 558 3.43 7.02 -12.31
CA LYS A 558 2.59 8.07 -11.71
C LYS A 558 2.47 9.30 -12.60
N ASP A 559 3.56 9.76 -13.21
CA ASP A 559 3.55 10.92 -14.10
C ASP A 559 2.72 10.63 -15.37
N VAL A 560 2.86 9.43 -15.96
CA VAL A 560 2.02 9.00 -17.08
C VAL A 560 0.53 8.99 -16.69
N VAL A 561 0.17 8.36 -15.57
CA VAL A 561 -1.22 8.30 -15.07
C VAL A 561 -1.75 9.70 -14.77
N THR A 562 -0.90 10.62 -14.30
CA THR A 562 -1.29 12.03 -14.08
C THR A 562 -1.65 12.71 -15.39
N GLY A 563 -0.90 12.47 -16.47
CA GLY A 563 -1.25 12.92 -17.82
C GLY A 563 -2.56 12.34 -18.32
N ILE A 564 -2.78 11.03 -18.10
CA ILE A 564 -4.03 10.34 -18.49
C ILE A 564 -5.22 10.97 -17.76
N ALA A 565 -5.12 11.17 -16.45
CA ALA A 565 -6.19 11.76 -15.66
C ALA A 565 -6.52 13.20 -16.11
N GLN A 566 -5.49 14.00 -16.39
CA GLN A 566 -5.67 15.36 -16.91
C GLN A 566 -6.44 15.36 -18.23
N ALA A 567 -6.04 14.51 -19.19
CA ALA A 567 -6.72 14.41 -20.47
C ALA A 567 -8.13 13.81 -20.38
N CYS A 568 -8.36 12.89 -19.43
CA CYS A 568 -9.69 12.39 -19.11
C CYS A 568 -10.60 13.55 -18.67
N ILE A 569 -10.15 14.40 -17.74
CA ILE A 569 -10.90 15.58 -17.29
C ILE A 569 -11.22 16.52 -18.46
N GLU A 570 -10.23 16.84 -19.30
CA GLU A 570 -10.41 17.73 -20.45
C GLU A 570 -11.37 17.17 -21.51
N SER A 571 -11.43 15.85 -21.63
CA SER A 571 -12.33 15.12 -22.54
C SER A 571 -13.69 14.80 -21.93
N GLY A 572 -13.91 15.12 -20.65
CA GLY A 572 -15.11 14.75 -19.91
C GLY A 572 -15.24 13.25 -19.69
N CYS A 573 -14.15 12.50 -19.56
CA CYS A 573 -14.11 11.05 -19.39
C CYS A 573 -13.67 10.70 -17.95
N ALA A 574 -14.15 9.60 -17.37
CA ALA A 574 -13.62 9.08 -16.10
C ALA A 574 -12.51 8.04 -16.33
N LEU A 575 -11.39 8.17 -15.64
CA LEU A 575 -10.42 7.07 -15.53
C LEU A 575 -10.93 6.11 -14.46
N ILE A 576 -11.35 4.90 -14.85
CA ILE A 576 -12.05 3.97 -13.94
C ILE A 576 -11.27 2.70 -13.63
N GLY A 577 -10.02 2.62 -14.07
CA GLY A 577 -9.16 1.48 -13.85
C GLY A 577 -8.09 1.38 -14.92
N GLY A 578 -7.28 0.34 -14.81
CA GLY A 578 -6.18 0.06 -15.70
C GLY A 578 -5.39 -1.12 -15.17
N GLU A 579 -4.38 -1.54 -15.92
CA GLU A 579 -3.51 -2.65 -15.56
C GLU A 579 -2.06 -2.20 -15.68
N THR A 580 -1.24 -2.48 -14.67
CA THR A 580 0.20 -2.23 -14.68
C THR A 580 0.93 -3.56 -14.66
N ALA A 581 1.51 -3.93 -15.80
CA ALA A 581 2.16 -5.22 -15.99
C ALA A 581 3.69 -5.06 -16.09
N GLU A 582 4.41 -5.67 -15.16
CA GLU A 582 5.85 -5.88 -15.29
C GLU A 582 6.12 -7.16 -16.10
N MET A 583 6.81 -7.00 -17.22
CA MET A 583 7.19 -8.07 -18.15
C MET A 583 8.71 -8.03 -18.41
N PRO A 584 9.51 -8.33 -17.37
CA PRO A 584 10.96 -8.43 -17.46
C PRO A 584 11.40 -9.44 -18.52
N GLY A 585 12.37 -9.06 -19.36
CA GLY A 585 12.84 -9.87 -20.48
C GLY A 585 12.06 -9.69 -21.79
N LEU A 586 10.83 -9.16 -21.75
CA LEU A 586 10.11 -8.71 -22.94
C LEU A 586 10.48 -7.27 -23.31
N TYR A 587 10.55 -6.39 -22.31
CA TYR A 587 10.98 -4.99 -22.45
C TYR A 587 12.42 -4.80 -21.96
N GLN A 588 13.16 -3.86 -22.57
CA GLN A 588 14.49 -3.47 -22.11
C GLN A 588 14.40 -2.69 -20.79
N PRO A 589 15.43 -2.73 -19.93
CA PRO A 589 15.47 -1.94 -18.71
C PRO A 589 15.19 -0.45 -18.97
N GLY A 590 14.14 0.08 -18.32
CA GLY A 590 13.70 1.48 -18.48
C GLY A 590 12.68 1.71 -19.58
N ASP A 591 12.39 0.71 -20.40
CA ASP A 591 11.30 0.77 -21.37
C ASP A 591 9.95 0.50 -20.71
N TYR A 592 8.95 1.24 -21.19
CA TYR A 592 7.55 0.95 -20.99
C TYR A 592 6.77 1.20 -22.30
N ASP A 593 5.61 0.56 -22.39
CA ASP A 593 4.65 0.67 -23.48
C ASP A 593 3.24 0.92 -22.92
N LEU A 594 2.40 1.56 -23.71
CA LEU A 594 1.09 2.03 -23.29
C LEU A 594 0.02 1.65 -24.31
N ALA A 595 -1.08 1.09 -23.81
CA ALA A 595 -2.33 1.01 -24.54
C ALA A 595 -3.46 1.64 -23.73
N GLY A 596 -4.37 2.31 -24.42
CA GLY A 596 -5.49 3.03 -23.85
C GLY A 596 -6.78 2.50 -24.44
N PHE A 597 -7.82 2.39 -23.61
CA PHE A 597 -9.12 1.88 -24.00
C PHE A 597 -10.17 2.89 -23.57
N VAL A 598 -10.89 3.44 -24.52
CA VAL A 598 -12.02 4.33 -24.25
C VAL A 598 -13.32 3.60 -24.56
N VAL A 599 -14.31 3.82 -23.72
CA VAL A 599 -15.72 3.54 -24.05
C VAL A 599 -16.47 4.85 -24.05
N ALA A 600 -17.22 5.08 -25.12
CA ALA A 600 -18.03 6.24 -25.38
C ALA A 600 -19.48 5.82 -25.66
N ALA A 601 -20.41 6.76 -25.57
CA ALA A 601 -21.80 6.53 -25.97
C ALA A 601 -22.33 7.66 -26.86
N VAL A 602 -23.23 7.29 -27.76
CA VAL A 602 -23.96 8.20 -28.62
C VAL A 602 -25.42 7.75 -28.65
N GLU A 603 -26.36 8.69 -28.72
CA GLU A 603 -27.74 8.32 -29.02
C GLU A 603 -27.81 7.71 -30.42
N ARG A 604 -28.59 6.63 -30.59
CA ARG A 604 -28.61 5.85 -31.83
C ARG A 604 -28.87 6.70 -33.08
N ASP A 605 -29.72 7.72 -32.97
CA ASP A 605 -30.08 8.63 -34.04
C ASP A 605 -28.99 9.69 -34.33
N GLN A 606 -28.00 9.86 -33.45
CA GLN A 606 -26.88 10.80 -33.59
C GLN A 606 -25.57 10.16 -34.06
N LEU A 607 -25.51 8.82 -34.19
CA LEU A 607 -24.31 8.09 -34.65
C LEU A 607 -23.81 8.62 -36.00
N LEU A 608 -22.52 8.98 -36.06
CA LEU A 608 -21.79 9.36 -37.27
C LEU A 608 -20.97 8.17 -37.79
N PRO A 609 -20.54 8.15 -39.06
CA PRO A 609 -20.90 9.09 -40.14
C PRO A 609 -22.33 8.90 -40.65
N LYS A 610 -22.99 10.00 -41.07
CA LYS A 610 -24.27 9.98 -41.79
C LYS A 610 -24.02 9.82 -43.29
N PHE A 611 -23.63 8.62 -43.73
CA PHE A 611 -23.25 8.38 -45.14
C PHE A 611 -24.31 8.84 -46.16
N ASP A 612 -25.60 8.63 -45.87
CA ASP A 612 -26.70 9.02 -46.76
C ASP A 612 -26.89 10.54 -46.88
N ALA A 613 -26.32 11.31 -45.95
CA ALA A 613 -26.40 12.77 -45.95
C ALA A 613 -25.21 13.43 -46.66
N ILE A 614 -24.13 12.69 -46.93
CA ILE A 614 -22.91 13.23 -47.56
C ILE A 614 -23.11 13.30 -49.07
N ALA A 615 -22.83 14.46 -49.66
CA ALA A 615 -22.99 14.70 -51.09
C ALA A 615 -21.84 15.52 -51.67
N PRO A 616 -21.58 15.42 -52.99
CA PRO A 616 -20.65 16.33 -53.67
C PRO A 616 -21.00 17.80 -53.39
N GLY A 617 -19.99 18.61 -53.12
CA GLY A 617 -20.13 20.02 -52.74
C GLY A 617 -20.20 20.27 -51.24
N ASP A 618 -20.30 19.23 -50.40
CA ASP A 618 -20.09 19.38 -48.96
C ASP A 618 -18.68 19.91 -48.65
N ALA A 619 -18.57 20.79 -47.66
CA ALA A 619 -17.34 21.46 -47.30
C ALA A 619 -16.51 20.62 -46.33
N LEU A 620 -15.18 20.69 -46.48
CA LEU A 620 -14.21 20.15 -45.53
C LEU A 620 -13.67 21.27 -44.65
N LEU A 621 -13.87 21.12 -43.34
CA LEU A 621 -13.32 22.01 -42.33
C LEU A 621 -12.19 21.31 -41.58
N GLY A 622 -10.98 21.86 -41.65
CA GLY A 622 -9.80 21.40 -40.92
C GLY A 622 -9.63 22.17 -39.60
N ILE A 623 -9.46 21.42 -38.50
CA ILE A 623 -9.11 21.94 -37.18
C ILE A 623 -7.61 21.69 -36.93
N PRO A 624 -6.85 22.72 -36.50
CA PRO A 624 -5.41 22.62 -36.38
C PRO A 624 -4.94 21.63 -35.31
N SER A 625 -3.81 20.99 -35.58
CA SER A 625 -3.05 20.21 -34.60
C SER A 625 -2.13 21.11 -33.77
N SER A 626 -1.66 20.59 -32.63
CA SER A 626 -0.63 21.23 -31.80
C SER A 626 0.79 20.97 -32.32
N GLY A 627 0.95 20.05 -33.27
CA GLY A 627 2.22 19.52 -33.74
C GLY A 627 2.04 18.12 -34.31
N VAL A 628 3.08 17.30 -34.20
CA VAL A 628 3.03 15.90 -34.63
C VAL A 628 2.22 15.10 -33.60
N HIS A 629 1.10 14.51 -34.03
CA HIS A 629 0.36 13.55 -33.20
C HIS A 629 1.20 12.26 -33.00
N SER A 630 0.80 11.38 -32.09
CA SER A 630 1.60 10.20 -31.69
C SER A 630 2.05 9.28 -32.83
N ASN A 631 1.30 9.22 -33.93
CA ASN A 631 1.66 8.45 -35.13
C ASN A 631 2.69 9.20 -36.01
N GLY A 632 3.64 8.45 -36.60
CA GLY A 632 4.70 8.99 -37.47
C GLY A 632 6.06 9.23 -36.78
N PHE A 633 6.15 9.00 -35.46
CA PHE A 633 7.37 9.25 -34.70
C PHE A 633 8.57 8.39 -35.09
N SER A 634 8.38 7.26 -35.77
CA SER A 634 9.50 6.48 -36.31
C SER A 634 10.30 7.28 -37.35
N LEU A 635 9.60 8.03 -38.21
CA LEU A 635 10.24 8.94 -39.16
C LEU A 635 10.81 10.17 -38.44
N VAL A 636 10.10 10.74 -37.47
CA VAL A 636 10.61 11.86 -36.64
C VAL A 636 11.97 11.52 -36.03
N ARG A 637 12.07 10.36 -35.38
CA ARG A 637 13.30 9.88 -34.73
C ARG A 637 14.45 9.74 -35.73
N TYR A 638 14.17 9.16 -36.89
CA TYR A 638 15.14 9.04 -37.98
C TYR A 638 15.63 10.42 -38.46
N LEU A 639 14.76 11.42 -38.54
CA LEU A 639 15.13 12.78 -38.96
C LEU A 639 15.98 13.51 -37.92
N VAL A 640 15.68 13.33 -36.63
CA VAL A 640 16.51 13.87 -35.54
C VAL A 640 17.91 13.26 -35.60
N GLU A 641 18.01 11.94 -35.71
CA GLU A 641 19.30 11.25 -35.86
C GLU A 641 20.08 11.74 -37.10
N LYS A 642 19.41 11.82 -38.27
CA LYS A 642 19.99 12.32 -39.52
C LYS A 642 20.46 13.79 -39.42
N SER A 643 19.84 14.59 -38.56
CA SER A 643 20.23 15.99 -38.33
C SER A 643 21.49 16.15 -37.48
N GLY A 644 21.93 15.09 -36.81
CA GLY A 644 23.04 15.15 -35.84
C GLY A 644 22.69 15.86 -34.54
N LEU A 645 21.40 16.18 -34.30
CA LEU A 645 20.91 16.76 -33.06
C LEU A 645 20.59 15.67 -32.04
N GLU A 646 20.98 15.88 -30.79
CA GLU A 646 20.46 15.11 -29.65
C GLU A 646 19.10 15.65 -29.20
N TYR A 647 18.27 14.84 -28.54
CA TYR A 647 16.96 15.29 -28.03
C TYR A 647 17.05 16.43 -27.02
N THR A 648 18.21 16.60 -26.37
CA THR A 648 18.54 17.69 -25.44
C THR A 648 18.99 18.97 -26.14
N SER A 649 19.24 18.93 -27.46
CA SER A 649 19.62 20.10 -28.26
C SER A 649 18.51 21.15 -28.25
N PRO A 650 18.82 22.46 -28.32
CA PRO A 650 17.80 23.50 -28.46
C PRO A 650 16.91 23.27 -29.69
N SER A 651 15.60 23.45 -29.54
CA SER A 651 14.64 23.24 -30.63
C SER A 651 14.91 24.17 -31.83
N PRO A 652 15.02 23.64 -33.06
CA PRO A 652 15.23 24.45 -34.27
C PRO A 652 13.94 25.09 -34.81
N PHE A 653 12.78 24.80 -34.22
CA PHE A 653 11.47 25.30 -34.64
C PHE A 653 10.63 25.79 -33.45
N ASP A 654 9.67 26.66 -33.74
CA ASP A 654 8.65 27.09 -32.79
C ASP A 654 7.56 26.01 -32.66
N THR A 655 6.99 25.85 -31.47
CA THR A 655 5.70 25.16 -31.26
C THR A 655 4.61 26.21 -31.02
N PRO A 656 3.32 25.83 -30.99
CA PRO A 656 2.26 26.78 -30.64
C PRO A 656 2.45 27.46 -29.28
N THR A 657 3.13 26.79 -28.34
CA THR A 657 3.29 27.23 -26.96
C THR A 657 4.71 27.68 -26.60
N LYS A 658 5.73 27.31 -27.39
CA LYS A 658 7.15 27.53 -27.06
C LYS A 658 7.92 28.11 -28.24
N LYS A 659 8.90 28.96 -27.95
CA LYS A 659 9.76 29.56 -28.96
C LYS A 659 10.97 28.67 -29.27
N LYS A 660 11.44 28.72 -30.51
CA LYS A 660 12.67 28.04 -30.93
C LYS A 660 13.82 28.45 -30.02
N GLY A 661 14.64 27.47 -29.65
CA GLY A 661 15.78 27.65 -28.73
C GLY A 661 15.45 27.81 -27.25
N THR A 662 14.17 27.92 -26.82
CA THR A 662 13.83 28.05 -25.38
C THR A 662 13.60 26.71 -24.68
N VAL A 663 13.38 25.65 -25.46
CA VAL A 663 13.18 24.27 -25.00
C VAL A 663 14.04 23.34 -25.84
N SER A 664 14.24 22.11 -25.38
CA SER A 664 14.92 21.10 -26.19
C SER A 664 14.06 20.64 -27.37
N ILE A 665 14.67 20.09 -28.41
CA ILE A 665 13.96 19.51 -29.57
C ILE A 665 13.07 18.34 -29.10
N GLY A 666 13.50 17.57 -28.09
CA GLY A 666 12.69 16.53 -27.48
C GLY A 666 11.43 17.11 -26.82
N GLU A 667 11.56 18.16 -26.01
CA GLU A 667 10.41 18.83 -25.38
C GLU A 667 9.47 19.50 -26.39
N ALA A 668 9.99 19.95 -27.54
CA ALA A 668 9.19 20.50 -28.62
C ALA A 668 8.38 19.40 -29.35
N PHE A 669 8.97 18.22 -29.56
CA PHE A 669 8.26 17.06 -30.13
C PHE A 669 7.29 16.41 -29.15
N LEU A 670 7.50 16.55 -27.84
CA LEU A 670 6.56 16.10 -26.80
C LEU A 670 5.41 17.08 -26.55
N GLU A 671 5.18 18.05 -27.43
CA GLU A 671 3.93 18.80 -27.44
C GLU A 671 2.76 17.80 -27.51
N PRO A 672 1.80 17.84 -26.57
CA PRO A 672 0.73 16.85 -26.49
C PRO A 672 -0.17 16.89 -27.73
N THR A 673 -0.64 15.72 -28.18
CA THR A 673 -1.71 15.57 -29.16
C THR A 673 -2.95 16.33 -28.67
N ARG A 674 -3.54 17.14 -29.55
CA ARG A 674 -4.67 18.00 -29.19
C ARG A 674 -5.94 17.16 -28.95
N LEU A 675 -6.71 17.53 -27.94
CA LEU A 675 -8.02 16.94 -27.62
C LEU A 675 -9.14 17.75 -28.30
N TYR A 676 -9.99 17.08 -29.09
CA TYR A 676 -11.06 17.76 -29.84
C TYR A 676 -12.47 17.51 -29.28
N VAL A 677 -12.61 16.65 -28.26
CA VAL A 677 -13.93 16.23 -27.74
C VAL A 677 -14.75 17.42 -27.26
N LYS A 678 -14.19 18.26 -26.39
CA LYS A 678 -14.89 19.40 -25.79
C LYS A 678 -15.40 20.43 -26.81
N PRO A 679 -14.61 20.90 -27.79
CA PRO A 679 -15.12 21.82 -28.81
C PRO A 679 -16.10 21.16 -29.80
N LEU A 680 -15.96 19.86 -30.10
CA LEU A 680 -16.79 19.18 -31.10
C LEU A 680 -18.13 18.67 -30.57
N LEU A 681 -18.18 18.15 -29.35
CA LEU A 681 -19.36 17.48 -28.82
C LEU A 681 -20.64 18.35 -28.85
N PRO A 682 -20.61 19.65 -28.53
CA PRO A 682 -21.80 20.52 -28.67
C PRO A 682 -22.31 20.64 -30.12
N ILE A 683 -21.41 20.58 -31.10
CA ILE A 683 -21.73 20.69 -32.54
C ILE A 683 -22.32 19.38 -33.04
N VAL A 684 -21.77 18.24 -32.60
CA VAL A 684 -22.32 16.90 -32.85
C VAL A 684 -23.75 16.80 -32.34
N LYS A 685 -24.02 17.25 -31.10
CA LYS A 685 -25.36 17.24 -30.49
C LYS A 685 -26.40 18.11 -31.25
N GLN A 686 -25.95 19.04 -32.09
CA GLN A 686 -26.81 19.86 -32.96
C GLN A 686 -26.99 19.26 -34.37
N ALA A 687 -26.43 18.08 -34.64
CA ALA A 687 -26.50 17.40 -35.94
C ALA A 687 -25.97 18.25 -37.12
N LEU A 688 -24.99 19.12 -36.87
CA LEU A 688 -24.40 20.01 -37.89
C LEU A 688 -23.26 19.33 -38.69
N ILE A 689 -22.76 18.21 -38.21
CA ILE A 689 -21.64 17.46 -38.80
C ILE A 689 -22.17 16.19 -39.44
N LYS A 690 -21.73 15.90 -40.67
CA LYS A 690 -22.11 14.69 -41.42
C LYS A 690 -21.12 13.56 -41.20
N SER A 691 -19.83 13.86 -41.12
CA SER A 691 -18.78 12.92 -40.74
C SER A 691 -17.52 13.65 -40.29
N MET A 692 -16.60 12.92 -39.66
CA MET A 692 -15.32 13.44 -39.18
C MET A 692 -14.20 12.44 -39.42
N ALA A 693 -12.97 12.93 -39.55
CA ALA A 693 -11.76 12.12 -39.62
C ALA A 693 -10.69 12.69 -38.70
N HIS A 694 -10.25 11.90 -37.72
CA HIS A 694 -9.08 12.21 -36.91
C HIS A 694 -7.84 11.94 -37.75
N ILE A 695 -7.01 12.96 -37.95
CA ILE A 695 -5.84 12.88 -38.83
C ILE A 695 -4.62 12.48 -38.01
N THR A 696 -4.21 11.23 -38.16
CA THR A 696 -3.07 10.63 -37.44
C THR A 696 -2.11 9.94 -38.41
N GLY A 697 -1.84 8.65 -38.24
CA GLY A 697 -1.04 7.85 -39.16
C GLY A 697 -1.82 7.61 -40.45
N GLY A 698 -1.14 7.65 -41.60
CA GLY A 698 -1.81 7.62 -42.90
C GLY A 698 -2.37 8.98 -43.33
N GLY A 699 -2.16 10.04 -42.53
CA GLY A 699 -2.36 11.43 -42.92
C GLY A 699 -3.75 11.71 -43.49
N PHE A 700 -3.83 12.55 -44.52
CA PHE A 700 -5.11 12.83 -45.19
C PHE A 700 -5.58 11.66 -46.06
N THR A 701 -4.63 11.00 -46.75
CA THR A 701 -4.92 10.00 -47.79
C THR A 701 -5.62 8.76 -47.24
N ASP A 702 -5.28 8.33 -46.03
CA ASP A 702 -5.84 7.10 -45.47
C ASP A 702 -6.96 7.35 -44.45
N ASN A 703 -6.99 8.52 -43.80
CA ASN A 703 -7.98 8.81 -42.75
C ASN A 703 -9.26 9.44 -43.30
N VAL A 704 -9.17 10.43 -44.21
CA VAL A 704 -10.35 11.13 -44.72
C VAL A 704 -11.32 10.19 -45.47
N PRO A 705 -10.85 9.23 -46.30
CA PRO A 705 -11.76 8.29 -46.98
C PRO A 705 -12.58 7.41 -46.05
N ARG A 706 -12.11 7.14 -44.83
CA ARG A 706 -12.84 6.32 -43.83
C ARG A 706 -14.14 7.00 -43.39
N ALA A 707 -14.22 8.32 -43.54
CA ALA A 707 -15.37 9.14 -43.17
C ALA A 707 -16.34 9.38 -44.36
N LEU A 708 -16.15 8.71 -45.50
CA LEU A 708 -16.90 8.94 -46.73
C LEU A 708 -17.55 7.66 -47.29
N PRO A 709 -18.67 7.77 -48.01
CA PRO A 709 -19.21 6.67 -48.81
C PRO A 709 -18.24 6.28 -49.93
N LYS A 710 -18.19 4.99 -50.30
CA LYS A 710 -17.26 4.45 -51.30
C LYS A 710 -17.33 5.08 -52.71
N HIS A 711 -18.42 5.77 -53.03
CA HIS A 711 -18.63 6.42 -54.34
C HIS A 711 -18.23 7.90 -54.34
N LEU A 712 -17.77 8.43 -53.22
CA LEU A 712 -17.32 9.81 -53.04
C LEU A 712 -15.83 9.83 -52.71
N GLY A 713 -15.20 10.94 -53.06
CA GLY A 713 -13.84 11.30 -52.68
C GLY A 713 -13.78 12.74 -52.22
N VAL A 714 -12.58 13.26 -52.01
CA VAL A 714 -12.36 14.65 -51.62
C VAL A 714 -11.24 15.30 -52.41
N VAL A 715 -11.38 16.61 -52.58
CA VAL A 715 -10.31 17.49 -53.06
C VAL A 715 -9.91 18.41 -51.92
N ILE A 716 -8.64 18.39 -51.54
CA ILE A 716 -8.05 19.18 -50.45
C ILE A 716 -7.01 20.13 -51.04
N ASP A 717 -7.10 21.42 -50.70
CA ASP A 717 -6.18 22.46 -51.15
C ASP A 717 -5.11 22.72 -50.08
N ALA A 718 -3.89 22.24 -50.33
CA ALA A 718 -2.77 22.36 -49.41
C ALA A 718 -2.38 23.82 -49.12
N ALA A 719 -2.65 24.74 -50.05
CA ALA A 719 -2.40 26.17 -49.85
C ALA A 719 -3.29 26.80 -48.76
N LYS A 720 -4.42 26.15 -48.42
CA LYS A 720 -5.31 26.57 -47.33
C LYS A 720 -4.94 25.96 -45.98
N ILE A 721 -3.92 25.11 -45.93
CA ILE A 721 -3.44 24.45 -44.72
C ILE A 721 -2.14 25.14 -44.25
N PRO A 722 -2.12 25.78 -43.08
CA PRO A 722 -0.90 26.36 -42.55
C PRO A 722 0.03 25.25 -42.06
N LEU A 723 1.09 24.98 -42.83
CA LEU A 723 2.09 23.99 -42.45
C LEU A 723 2.90 24.50 -41.24
N LEU A 724 2.73 23.85 -40.08
CA LEU A 724 3.41 24.25 -38.84
C LEU A 724 4.94 24.17 -38.96
N PRO A 725 5.70 25.00 -38.22
CA PRO A 725 7.17 25.02 -38.29
C PRO A 725 7.85 23.66 -38.11
N VAL A 726 7.30 22.79 -37.26
CA VAL A 726 7.81 21.42 -37.06
C VAL A 726 7.75 20.59 -38.35
N PHE A 727 6.66 20.69 -39.13
CA PHE A 727 6.53 19.97 -40.40
C PHE A 727 7.43 20.55 -41.49
N LYS A 728 7.60 21.87 -41.53
CA LYS A 728 8.57 22.53 -42.42
C LYS A 728 9.98 22.05 -42.14
N TRP A 729 10.36 21.98 -40.86
CA TRP A 729 11.67 21.48 -40.45
C TRP A 729 11.85 20.01 -40.84
N MET A 730 10.87 19.14 -40.56
CA MET A 730 10.96 17.71 -40.91
C MET A 730 11.06 17.50 -42.43
N LYS A 731 10.27 18.23 -43.21
CA LYS A 731 10.31 18.19 -44.68
C LYS A 731 11.70 18.58 -45.19
N ALA A 732 12.25 19.70 -44.72
CA ALA A 732 13.58 20.17 -45.11
C ALA A 732 14.70 19.20 -44.68
N GLN A 733 14.64 18.69 -43.45
CA GLN A 733 15.66 17.77 -42.91
C GLN A 733 15.64 16.40 -43.60
N GLY A 734 14.46 15.93 -43.97
CA GLY A 734 14.27 14.63 -44.62
C GLY A 734 14.37 14.67 -46.14
N ASN A 735 14.23 15.85 -46.76
CA ASN A 735 13.87 16.00 -48.18
C ASN A 735 12.62 15.16 -48.52
N ILE A 736 11.59 15.29 -47.70
CA ILE A 736 10.34 14.51 -47.81
C ILE A 736 9.47 15.14 -48.90
N ALA A 737 8.98 14.32 -49.83
CA ALA A 737 8.03 14.75 -50.86
C ALA A 737 6.70 15.20 -50.23
N ASP A 738 5.99 16.13 -50.86
CA ASP A 738 4.74 16.66 -50.32
C ASP A 738 3.65 15.60 -50.20
N GLU A 739 3.59 14.68 -51.15
CA GLU A 739 2.69 13.53 -51.12
C GLU A 739 2.97 12.63 -49.91
N GLU A 740 4.25 12.43 -49.59
CA GLU A 740 4.66 11.62 -48.44
C GLU A 740 4.40 12.34 -47.12
N MET A 741 4.51 13.68 -47.08
CA MET A 741 4.08 14.49 -45.95
C MET A 741 2.57 14.34 -45.71
N ALA A 742 1.76 14.53 -46.76
CA ALA A 742 0.31 14.41 -46.69
C ALA A 742 -0.18 13.00 -46.33
N ARG A 743 0.58 11.97 -46.70
CA ARG A 743 0.31 10.57 -46.38
C ARG A 743 0.77 10.17 -44.99
N THR A 744 1.86 10.74 -44.48
CA THR A 744 2.44 10.29 -43.21
C THR A 744 1.93 11.08 -42.01
N PHE A 745 1.75 12.40 -42.19
CA PHE A 745 1.54 13.33 -41.09
C PHE A 745 0.24 14.11 -41.23
N ASN A 746 -0.18 14.69 -40.10
CA ASN A 746 -1.33 15.57 -40.02
C ASN A 746 -1.09 16.97 -40.65
N CYS A 747 0.17 17.32 -40.94
CA CYS A 747 0.61 18.56 -41.58
C CYS A 747 -0.01 19.85 -41.02
N GLY A 748 -0.37 19.86 -39.73
CA GLY A 748 -0.96 21.01 -39.06
C GLY A 748 -2.49 20.94 -38.90
N ILE A 749 -3.17 19.93 -39.43
CA ILE A 749 -4.61 19.69 -39.25
C ILE A 749 -4.82 18.36 -38.54
N GLY A 750 -5.35 18.37 -37.32
CA GLY A 750 -5.57 17.14 -36.57
C GLY A 750 -6.97 16.55 -36.69
N MET A 751 -7.97 17.30 -37.15
CA MET A 751 -9.33 16.81 -37.37
C MET A 751 -9.92 17.43 -38.63
N VAL A 752 -10.62 16.64 -39.44
CA VAL A 752 -11.37 17.11 -40.62
C VAL A 752 -12.85 16.82 -40.43
N LEU A 753 -13.70 17.82 -40.64
CA LEU A 753 -15.16 17.71 -40.57
C LEU A 753 -15.76 17.82 -41.97
N VAL A 754 -16.77 17.00 -42.26
CA VAL A 754 -17.63 17.14 -43.45
C VAL A 754 -18.94 17.78 -43.01
N VAL A 755 -19.26 18.94 -43.57
CA VAL A 755 -20.47 19.72 -43.24
C VAL A 755 -21.18 20.19 -44.51
N SER A 756 -22.49 20.46 -44.42
CA SER A 756 -23.19 21.07 -45.54
C SER A 756 -22.69 22.51 -45.77
N PRO A 757 -22.72 23.04 -47.00
CA PRO A 757 -22.35 24.42 -47.28
C PRO A 757 -23.12 25.44 -46.43
N SER A 758 -24.40 25.15 -46.14
CA SER A 758 -25.25 25.98 -45.29
C SER A 758 -24.84 25.99 -43.81
N ALA A 759 -24.17 24.93 -43.33
CA ALA A 759 -23.75 24.81 -41.93
C ALA A 759 -22.37 25.40 -41.66
N VAL A 760 -21.55 25.66 -42.70
CA VAL A 760 -20.16 26.13 -42.57
C VAL A 760 -20.02 27.34 -41.65
N SER A 761 -20.83 28.38 -41.86
CA SER A 761 -20.73 29.62 -41.08
C SER A 761 -21.04 29.41 -39.60
N LEU A 762 -22.04 28.59 -39.30
CA LEU A 762 -22.45 28.29 -37.92
C LEU A 762 -21.40 27.42 -37.22
N VAL A 763 -20.92 26.35 -37.88
CA VAL A 763 -19.90 25.46 -37.32
C VAL A 763 -18.61 26.20 -37.03
N LYS A 764 -18.16 27.06 -37.95
CA LYS A 764 -16.97 27.92 -37.73
C LYS A 764 -17.18 28.85 -36.53
N SER A 765 -18.31 29.54 -36.45
CA SER A 765 -18.61 30.44 -35.33
C SER A 765 -18.64 29.72 -33.98
N MET A 766 -19.13 28.47 -33.93
CA MET A 766 -19.15 27.68 -32.71
C MET A 766 -17.75 27.23 -32.29
N LEU A 767 -16.93 26.80 -33.24
CA LEU A 767 -15.54 26.41 -33.01
C LEU A 767 -14.68 27.62 -32.59
N ASP A 768 -14.84 28.76 -33.25
CA ASP A 768 -14.17 30.02 -32.87
C ASP A 768 -14.54 30.42 -31.43
N SER A 769 -15.82 30.28 -31.05
CA SER A 769 -16.29 30.55 -29.68
C SER A 769 -15.73 29.56 -28.65
N ALA A 770 -15.34 28.36 -29.09
CA ALA A 770 -14.67 27.36 -28.27
C ALA A 770 -13.14 27.53 -28.25
N GLY A 771 -12.59 28.56 -28.93
CA GLY A 771 -11.16 28.84 -28.99
C GLY A 771 -10.40 28.06 -30.06
N GLU A 772 -11.10 27.42 -31.00
CA GLU A 772 -10.50 26.75 -32.16
C GLU A 772 -10.37 27.72 -33.33
N THR A 773 -9.36 27.54 -34.17
CA THR A 773 -9.28 28.19 -35.49
C THR A 773 -9.70 27.19 -36.55
N VAL A 774 -10.49 27.58 -37.55
CA VAL A 774 -11.02 26.62 -38.54
C VAL A 774 -10.66 27.02 -39.97
N TYR A 775 -10.10 26.08 -40.71
CA TYR A 775 -9.72 26.25 -42.11
C TYR A 775 -10.71 25.53 -43.02
N GLU A 776 -11.20 26.20 -44.06
CA GLU A 776 -11.99 25.51 -45.10
C GLU A 776 -11.02 24.95 -46.14
N ILE A 777 -10.66 23.68 -45.98
CA ILE A 777 -9.50 23.08 -46.66
C ILE A 777 -9.87 22.39 -47.97
N GLY A 778 -11.15 22.17 -48.25
CA GLY A 778 -11.54 21.40 -49.43
C GLY A 778 -13.03 21.11 -49.51
N THR A 779 -13.38 20.19 -50.41
CA THR A 779 -14.77 19.81 -50.70
C THR A 779 -14.88 18.32 -51.05
N VAL A 780 -16.05 17.75 -50.75
CA VAL A 780 -16.44 16.41 -51.20
C VAL A 780 -16.76 16.44 -52.70
N VAL A 781 -16.31 15.43 -53.43
CA VAL A 781 -16.54 15.25 -54.87
C VAL A 781 -17.00 13.82 -55.16
N GLY A 782 -17.56 13.57 -56.36
CA GLY A 782 -17.77 12.21 -56.83
C GLY A 782 -16.44 11.52 -57.10
N LEU A 783 -16.30 10.23 -56.77
CA LEU A 783 -15.04 9.50 -56.95
C LEU A 783 -14.57 9.47 -58.41
N ASP A 784 -15.51 9.35 -59.35
CA ASP A 784 -15.23 9.40 -60.80
C ASP A 784 -14.70 10.76 -61.24
N ALA A 785 -15.21 11.84 -60.64
CA ALA A 785 -14.73 13.20 -60.89
C ALA A 785 -13.30 13.41 -60.35
N ASN A 786 -12.84 12.53 -59.45
CA ASN A 786 -11.49 12.52 -58.90
C ASN A 786 -10.60 11.43 -59.50
N ALA A 787 -10.90 10.98 -60.73
CA ALA A 787 -10.15 9.93 -61.44
C ALA A 787 -10.00 8.60 -60.66
N GLY A 788 -10.94 8.30 -59.77
CA GLY A 788 -10.88 7.09 -58.93
C GLY A 788 -10.05 7.26 -57.65
N ASP A 789 -9.42 8.41 -57.42
CA ASP A 789 -8.65 8.69 -56.21
C ASP A 789 -9.59 9.12 -55.07
N PRO A 790 -9.56 8.46 -53.90
CA PRO A 790 -10.34 8.91 -52.74
C PRO A 790 -9.91 10.28 -52.20
N VAL A 791 -8.65 10.70 -52.39
CA VAL A 791 -8.13 11.99 -51.88
C VAL A 791 -7.18 12.63 -52.88
N GLN A 792 -7.61 13.74 -53.48
CA GLN A 792 -6.73 14.56 -54.31
C GLN A 792 -6.24 15.77 -53.52
N MET A 793 -4.92 15.87 -53.38
CA MET A 793 -4.24 17.04 -52.80
C MET A 793 -3.85 18.03 -53.93
N LEU A 794 -4.32 19.27 -53.85
CA LEU A 794 -4.00 20.36 -54.78
C LEU A 794 -2.98 21.32 -54.16
N ASN A 795 -2.26 22.06 -55.02
CA ASN A 795 -1.37 23.17 -54.65
C ASN A 795 -0.35 22.82 -53.55
N MET A 796 0.18 21.59 -53.58
CA MET A 796 1.14 21.10 -52.59
C MET A 796 2.46 21.87 -52.59
N ASP A 797 2.78 22.58 -53.67
CA ASP A 797 3.93 23.48 -53.74
C ASP A 797 3.89 24.61 -52.70
N ALA A 798 2.71 24.95 -52.16
CA ALA A 798 2.56 25.89 -51.05
C ALA A 798 3.30 25.44 -49.77
N TRP A 799 3.61 24.15 -49.63
CA TRP A 799 4.38 23.59 -48.52
C TRP A 799 5.90 23.63 -48.75
N SER A 800 6.36 24.11 -49.91
CA SER A 800 7.79 24.19 -50.25
C SER A 800 8.47 25.51 -49.85
N HIS A 801 7.73 26.44 -49.24
CA HIS A 801 8.20 27.78 -48.88
C HIS A 801 8.07 28.12 -47.38
#